data_AF-A0A2E1MFE0-F1
#
_entry.id   AF-A0A2E1MFE0-F1
#
_cell.length_a   1.000
_cell.length_b   1.000
_cell.length_c   1.000
_cell.angle_alpha   90.00
_cell.angle_beta   90.00
_cell.angle_gamma   90.00
#
_symmetry.space_group_name_H-M   'P 1'
#
loop_
_entity.id
_entity.type
_entity.pdbx_description
1 polymer ?
#
loop_
_entity_poly.entity_id
_entity_poly.type
_entity_poly.pdbx_seq_one_letter_code
_entity_poly.pdbx_strand_id
1 'polypeptide(L)'
;MKNYFNIFIISLFLVVGCDDADDLANALDGLDETLEDGMINGSFQYSGLSVYTDGECYGDALTSVCNYSGDFEIDEFSQTQCDSVGGTMVPLIDELFEDYGSLPYAIFGSDGSVIGPDCDTLSYTLDTLDLATYSIEINASFCENLDGEDFVNITNETACDSIGGYWESDIYNGMYNLSDGSIIISQSRLAYCDDSDYTSQEECESTNNGWNEAQCIEFTLTYNSDHDGTCLEPIDDEICYSDEDCPSDETCINGECIYNNDSDDQIVSPDGSYQFIDIIIYPNEECSGEPITTMCYHDDYEDIEEFNEAQCDSLGGSMLPLIEVFIGDDPAGSPHIVFGNDGSFINPNCEVHSFSFDSTTFAIEIDESDCEDQYGDDLEDITTEEDCSSVGGYWDVNLLSGMLNSNDGTISIFDVEEGGCESDEFMNENDCENAGYEWFGDTECFQYTLAYDENHDGSCDEENDDDHECYSDYDCESDQICIDGECTYNDDGGDENCSTYLMTYIDNIFNVVSGTASIEECETAYNAIVNYCNEGCESTDLPEEEQLCSDDLSNLDSEAITASCEMLIGGSDIYGCIDQNACNYNIEATINDESCEYAQEYYDCDGNCLSDDDGDGTCDENENTTWTFIANEGNYGASNGSISMIDDFGNVYETESLGDVVQSLEVYNDKLIVILNNTHMIKIYDITENGLSMPGIEISTGGSSPRDLEIINDKVYFTNWNSNDIKVFNLYNYVIETSIPIEGLPENLYYHNDYLWVTVPHSDAYFSTGNTVCKIDINSNSLMEVIDVDSGPQEITFFEDEIYVSRTFYDESFNTFHGITKIGSEISTENYGSGAPCGGAILTHNSTVYRSYNGGLVPVNDDLTLNTNDQIGSYDQNQVYHIEKINDQIWFALTNYSDYNVVKVLNSYGNEIASYNVGIIPGDFAHWSK
;
A
#
# COMPACT_ATOMS: atom_id res chain seq x y z
N MET A 1 -21.49 -20.16 22.35
CA MET A 1 -22.34 -19.15 21.67
C MET A 1 -23.17 -19.74 20.53
N LYS A 2 -22.73 -20.82 19.86
CA LYS A 2 -23.43 -21.45 18.70
C LYS A 2 -24.89 -21.94 18.88
N ASN A 3 -25.43 -22.08 20.10
CA ASN A 3 -26.81 -22.59 20.31
C ASN A 3 -27.85 -21.51 20.73
N TYR A 4 -27.48 -20.24 20.78
CA TYR A 4 -28.37 -19.16 21.24
C TYR A 4 -28.37 -17.91 20.35
N PHE A 5 -27.68 -17.96 19.21
CA PHE A 5 -27.82 -16.99 18.14
C PHE A 5 -28.81 -17.56 17.12
N ASN A 6 -30.06 -17.14 17.17
CA ASN A 6 -30.96 -17.33 16.04
C ASN A 6 -30.68 -16.18 15.06
N ILE A 7 -29.71 -16.40 14.18
CA ILE A 7 -29.68 -15.78 12.87
C ILE A 7 -30.48 -16.74 11.97
N PHE A 8 -31.60 -16.29 11.42
CA PHE A 8 -32.62 -17.17 10.82
C PHE A 8 -32.37 -17.46 9.34
N ILE A 9 -32.73 -18.68 8.92
CA ILE A 9 -32.43 -19.35 7.64
C ILE A 9 -33.75 -19.61 6.83
N ILE A 10 -33.65 -19.63 5.49
CA ILE A 10 -34.42 -20.37 4.43
C ILE A 10 -35.24 -19.56 3.37
N SER A 11 -34.58 -19.32 2.22
CA SER A 11 -34.87 -19.59 0.78
C SER A 11 -35.98 -18.90 -0.10
N LEU A 12 -35.46 -18.11 -1.08
CA LEU A 12 -35.57 -18.17 -2.57
C LEU A 12 -36.82 -17.68 -3.39
N PHE A 13 -36.64 -16.60 -4.18
CA PHE A 13 -36.66 -16.50 -5.69
C PHE A 13 -37.06 -15.08 -6.23
N LEU A 14 -36.20 -14.43 -7.07
CA LEU A 14 -36.50 -13.88 -8.43
C LEU A 14 -35.49 -12.82 -8.97
N VAL A 15 -34.77 -13.17 -10.06
CA VAL A 15 -34.69 -12.52 -11.40
C VAL A 15 -34.42 -10.99 -11.56
N VAL A 16 -33.22 -10.71 -12.11
CA VAL A 16 -32.81 -9.82 -13.24
C VAL A 16 -33.23 -8.34 -13.25
N GLY A 17 -32.21 -7.49 -13.38
CA GLY A 17 -32.25 -6.22 -14.11
C GLY A 17 -30.87 -5.57 -14.27
N CYS A 18 -30.23 -5.78 -15.42
CA CYS A 18 -28.94 -5.21 -15.86
C CYS A 18 -28.90 -3.69 -16.10
N ASP A 19 -27.65 -3.25 -16.32
CA ASP A 19 -27.12 -2.12 -17.14
C ASP A 19 -27.19 -0.73 -16.45
N ASP A 20 -26.10 0.03 -16.34
CA ASP A 20 -25.12 0.40 -17.38
C ASP A 20 -23.75 0.77 -16.75
N ALA A 21 -22.69 0.50 -17.51
CA ALA A 21 -21.34 1.01 -17.30
C ALA A 21 -21.24 2.48 -17.70
N ASP A 22 -20.56 3.30 -16.89
CA ASP A 22 -19.60 4.35 -17.27
C ASP A 22 -19.25 5.22 -16.04
N ASP A 23 -17.97 5.61 -15.97
CA ASP A 23 -17.37 6.67 -15.15
C ASP A 23 -16.65 6.28 -13.83
N LEU A 24 -15.46 5.67 -14.02
CA LEU A 24 -14.29 5.70 -13.14
C LEU A 24 -13.70 7.13 -13.09
N ALA A 25 -14.38 8.07 -12.41
CA ALA A 25 -13.82 9.36 -11.97
C ALA A 25 -14.84 10.15 -11.15
N ASN A 26 -15.26 9.69 -9.96
CA ASN A 26 -16.00 10.49 -8.97
C ASN A 26 -16.04 9.80 -7.59
N ALA A 27 -14.94 9.75 -6.85
CA ALA A 27 -14.92 9.20 -5.47
C ALA A 27 -15.18 10.27 -4.37
N LEU A 28 -15.53 11.51 -4.72
CA LEU A 28 -15.86 12.58 -3.76
C LEU A 28 -17.18 13.33 -4.04
N ASP A 29 -17.95 12.96 -5.07
CA ASP A 29 -19.29 13.56 -5.34
C ASP A 29 -20.45 12.67 -4.82
N GLY A 30 -20.16 11.46 -4.33
CA GLY A 30 -21.17 10.51 -3.82
C GLY A 30 -21.68 10.78 -2.38
N LEU A 31 -21.03 11.67 -1.62
CA LEU A 31 -21.46 12.03 -0.26
C LEU A 31 -22.44 13.23 -0.23
N ASP A 32 -22.74 13.88 -1.36
CA ASP A 32 -23.74 14.96 -1.46
C ASP A 32 -25.04 14.54 -2.20
N GLU A 33 -25.08 13.38 -2.86
CA GLU A 33 -26.32 12.92 -3.53
C GLU A 33 -27.28 12.09 -2.65
N THR A 34 -26.91 11.73 -1.42
CA THR A 34 -27.76 10.96 -0.50
C THR A 34 -27.92 11.57 0.90
N LEU A 35 -28.32 12.84 0.95
CA LEU A 35 -29.01 13.42 2.12
C LEU A 35 -30.32 14.17 1.77
N GLU A 36 -30.71 14.24 0.49
CA GLU A 36 -31.99 14.89 0.11
C GLU A 36 -33.24 14.05 0.43
N ASP A 37 -33.16 12.71 0.46
CA ASP A 37 -34.31 11.81 0.72
C ASP A 37 -34.34 11.21 2.15
N GLY A 38 -33.28 11.42 2.95
CA GLY A 38 -33.24 11.05 4.38
C GLY A 38 -33.01 9.56 4.68
N MET A 39 -32.32 8.82 3.81
CA MET A 39 -32.02 7.38 3.92
C MET A 39 -30.53 7.10 3.60
N ILE A 40 -29.98 6.01 4.14
CA ILE A 40 -28.61 5.50 3.94
C ILE A 40 -28.55 4.63 2.68
N ASN A 41 -27.48 4.72 1.89
CA ASN A 41 -27.24 3.85 0.74
C ASN A 41 -25.80 3.34 0.74
N GLY A 42 -25.58 2.02 0.72
CA GLY A 42 -24.24 1.43 0.65
C GLY A 42 -24.09 0.08 1.35
N SER A 43 -22.93 -0.55 1.15
CA SER A 43 -22.51 -1.81 1.78
C SER A 43 -21.68 -1.53 3.04
N PHE A 44 -21.94 -2.26 4.13
CA PHE A 44 -21.22 -2.09 5.39
C PHE A 44 -20.78 -3.44 5.95
N GLN A 45 -19.50 -3.62 6.24
CA GLN A 45 -18.96 -4.85 6.80
C GLN A 45 -19.05 -4.84 8.33
N TYR A 46 -19.38 -5.99 8.93
CA TYR A 46 -19.26 -6.15 10.38
C TYR A 46 -17.78 -6.08 10.78
N SER A 47 -17.46 -5.23 11.75
CA SER A 47 -16.07 -4.90 12.13
C SER A 47 -15.82 -4.91 13.65
N GLY A 48 -16.88 -4.94 14.47
CA GLY A 48 -16.76 -5.09 15.93
C GLY A 48 -17.99 -5.72 16.59
N LEU A 49 -17.77 -6.40 17.72
CA LEU A 49 -18.81 -6.97 18.59
C LEU A 49 -18.48 -6.74 20.07
N SER A 50 -19.42 -6.17 20.81
CA SER A 50 -19.33 -5.92 22.25
C SER A 50 -20.54 -6.48 22.99
N VAL A 51 -20.33 -7.22 24.08
CA VAL A 51 -21.39 -7.78 24.93
C VAL A 51 -21.30 -7.21 26.34
N TYR A 52 -22.36 -6.53 26.77
CA TYR A 52 -22.51 -5.97 28.10
C TYR A 52 -23.31 -6.91 28.99
N THR A 53 -22.90 -7.02 30.25
CA THR A 53 -23.60 -7.83 31.27
C THR A 53 -24.82 -7.13 31.86
N ASP A 54 -25.18 -5.95 31.34
CA ASP A 54 -26.41 -5.25 31.69
C ASP A 54 -27.30 -5.06 30.45
N GLY A 55 -28.59 -4.78 30.68
CA GLY A 55 -29.56 -4.61 29.59
C GLY A 55 -29.57 -3.22 28.95
N GLU A 56 -28.62 -2.33 29.27
CA GLU A 56 -28.61 -0.93 28.79
C GLU A 56 -27.33 -0.55 28.02
N CYS A 57 -26.47 -1.51 27.67
CA CYS A 57 -25.22 -1.32 26.91
C CYS A 57 -24.30 -0.27 27.57
N TYR A 58 -24.05 -0.39 28.88
CA TYR A 58 -23.21 0.55 29.61
C TYR A 58 -22.15 -0.15 30.47
N GLY A 59 -20.93 0.41 30.50
CA GLY A 59 -19.83 -0.09 31.34
C GLY A 59 -18.82 -0.95 30.58
N ASP A 60 -18.16 -1.87 31.27
CA ASP A 60 -17.13 -2.73 30.69
C ASP A 60 -17.78 -3.81 29.83
N ALA A 61 -17.51 -3.80 28.52
CA ALA A 61 -17.99 -4.81 27.59
C ALA A 61 -16.99 -5.97 27.46
N LEU A 62 -17.52 -7.16 27.25
CA LEU A 62 -16.75 -8.28 26.74
C LEU A 62 -16.60 -8.12 25.23
N THR A 63 -15.38 -8.14 24.73
CA THR A 63 -15.05 -8.04 23.28
C THR A 63 -14.28 -9.26 22.78
N SER A 64 -13.84 -10.15 23.68
CA SER A 64 -13.09 -11.37 23.38
C SER A 64 -13.46 -12.50 24.34
N VAL A 65 -13.24 -13.74 23.90
CA VAL A 65 -13.51 -14.97 24.68
C VAL A 65 -12.28 -15.87 24.66
N CYS A 66 -12.12 -16.69 25.69
CA CYS A 66 -11.05 -17.69 25.73
C CYS A 66 -11.47 -18.97 24.97
N ASN A 67 -10.80 -19.27 23.86
CA ASN A 67 -10.97 -20.51 23.12
C ASN A 67 -10.09 -21.61 23.73
N TYR A 68 -10.69 -22.54 24.49
CA TYR A 68 -10.02 -23.70 25.06
C TYR A 68 -10.91 -24.96 25.08
N SER A 69 -10.48 -26.00 24.38
CA SER A 69 -10.99 -27.39 24.50
C SER A 69 -12.48 -27.64 24.18
N GLY A 70 -13.13 -26.77 23.41
CA GLY A 70 -14.46 -27.02 22.82
C GLY A 70 -15.65 -27.08 23.79
N ASP A 71 -15.46 -26.75 25.08
CA ASP A 71 -16.54 -26.59 26.06
C ASP A 71 -16.73 -25.10 26.38
N PHE A 72 -17.91 -24.57 26.07
CA PHE A 72 -18.25 -23.14 26.17
C PHE A 72 -18.93 -22.81 27.51
N GLU A 73 -18.25 -22.09 28.39
CA GLU A 73 -18.88 -21.23 29.41
C GLU A 73 -18.34 -19.81 29.23
N ILE A 74 -19.25 -18.83 29.04
CA ILE A 74 -18.93 -17.41 28.98
C ILE A 74 -18.70 -16.94 30.41
N ASP A 75 -17.54 -17.28 30.97
CA ASP A 75 -17.02 -16.64 32.17
C ASP A 75 -16.07 -15.51 31.75
N GLU A 76 -15.98 -14.46 32.57
CA GLU A 76 -15.02 -13.39 32.38
C GLU A 76 -13.58 -13.95 32.57
N PHE A 77 -12.94 -14.33 31.47
CA PHE A 77 -11.56 -14.79 31.45
C PHE A 77 -10.63 -13.59 31.27
N SER A 78 -9.79 -13.32 32.26
CA SER A 78 -8.57 -12.54 32.00
C SER A 78 -7.63 -13.35 31.11
N GLN A 79 -6.77 -12.67 30.33
CA GLN A 79 -5.70 -13.29 29.54
C GLN A 79 -4.94 -14.36 30.34
N THR A 80 -4.57 -14.03 31.58
CA THR A 80 -3.84 -14.95 32.47
C THR A 80 -4.63 -16.20 32.84
N GLN A 81 -5.96 -16.11 32.96
CA GLN A 81 -6.80 -17.28 33.20
C GLN A 81 -6.90 -18.15 31.94
N CYS A 82 -7.00 -17.54 30.75
CA CYS A 82 -7.05 -18.24 29.48
C CYS A 82 -5.75 -19.02 29.19
N ASP A 83 -4.60 -18.35 29.37
CA ASP A 83 -3.28 -18.96 29.20
C ASP A 83 -3.08 -20.13 30.20
N SER A 84 -3.64 -20.02 31.41
CA SER A 84 -3.48 -21.03 32.46
C SER A 84 -4.19 -22.35 32.17
N VAL A 85 -5.23 -22.31 31.33
CA VAL A 85 -5.90 -23.50 30.83
C VAL A 85 -5.30 -23.97 29.50
N GLY A 86 -4.48 -23.14 28.84
CA GLY A 86 -3.89 -23.43 27.54
C GLY A 86 -4.81 -23.03 26.38
N GLY A 87 -5.70 -22.06 26.61
CA GLY A 87 -6.53 -21.45 25.58
C GLY A 87 -5.91 -20.20 24.97
N THR A 88 -6.55 -19.70 23.93
CA THR A 88 -6.20 -18.44 23.24
C THR A 88 -7.37 -17.47 23.35
N MET A 89 -7.10 -16.22 23.71
CA MET A 89 -8.13 -15.18 23.65
C MET A 89 -8.37 -14.82 22.18
N VAL A 90 -9.63 -14.86 21.75
CA VAL A 90 -10.07 -14.56 20.38
C VAL A 90 -11.17 -13.49 20.41
N PRO A 91 -11.21 -12.56 19.44
CA PRO A 91 -12.30 -11.60 19.33
C PRO A 91 -13.66 -12.30 19.25
N LEU A 92 -14.68 -11.72 19.90
CA LEU A 92 -16.02 -12.30 19.89
C LEU A 92 -16.63 -12.33 18.48
N ILE A 93 -16.25 -11.37 17.62
CA ILE A 93 -16.79 -11.26 16.27
C ILE A 93 -16.33 -12.41 15.37
N ASP A 94 -15.06 -12.81 15.48
CA ASP A 94 -14.49 -13.93 14.71
C ASP A 94 -15.13 -15.26 15.11
N GLU A 95 -15.42 -15.45 16.40
CA GLU A 95 -16.12 -16.66 16.89
C GLU A 95 -17.61 -16.68 16.53
N LEU A 96 -18.23 -15.52 16.32
CA LEU A 96 -19.64 -15.45 15.91
C LEU A 96 -19.82 -15.81 14.43
N PHE A 97 -18.88 -15.39 13.58
CA PHE A 97 -18.92 -15.58 12.13
C PHE A 97 -17.91 -16.62 11.62
N GLU A 98 -17.37 -17.47 12.50
CA GLU A 98 -16.42 -18.54 12.18
C GLU A 98 -16.92 -19.41 11.00
N ASP A 99 -18.23 -19.63 10.92
CA ASP A 99 -18.87 -20.46 9.90
C ASP A 99 -19.01 -19.75 8.53
N TYR A 100 -18.76 -18.44 8.42
CA TYR A 100 -18.85 -17.65 7.18
C TYR A 100 -17.51 -17.47 6.45
N GLY A 101 -16.38 -17.90 7.04
CA GLY A 101 -15.03 -17.74 6.48
C GLY A 101 -14.50 -16.30 6.41
N SER A 102 -15.40 -15.30 6.35
CA SER A 102 -15.12 -13.86 6.39
C SER A 102 -16.23 -13.13 7.14
N LEU A 103 -15.97 -11.88 7.56
CA LEU A 103 -16.98 -11.06 8.23
C LEU A 103 -18.06 -10.64 7.23
N PRO A 104 -19.35 -10.89 7.51
CA PRO A 104 -20.42 -10.64 6.57
C PRO A 104 -20.69 -9.14 6.40
N TYR A 105 -21.63 -8.82 5.51
CA TYR A 105 -22.03 -7.46 5.18
C TYR A 105 -23.51 -7.20 5.51
N ALA A 106 -23.84 -5.94 5.70
CA ALA A 106 -25.20 -5.42 5.68
C ALA A 106 -25.32 -4.33 4.60
N ILE A 107 -26.33 -4.42 3.75
CA ILE A 107 -26.53 -3.50 2.63
C ILE A 107 -27.72 -2.60 2.96
N PHE A 108 -27.49 -1.30 3.04
CA PHE A 108 -28.54 -0.31 3.25
C PHE A 108 -28.96 0.26 1.90
N GLY A 109 -30.25 0.17 1.60
CA GLY A 109 -30.87 0.75 0.42
C GLY A 109 -31.42 2.15 0.69
N SER A 110 -31.28 3.03 -0.30
CA SER A 110 -31.89 4.37 -0.32
C SER A 110 -33.43 4.36 -0.22
N ASP A 111 -34.09 3.20 -0.35
CA ASP A 111 -35.53 3.02 -0.20
C ASP A 111 -35.97 2.70 1.25
N GLY A 112 -35.04 2.68 2.21
CA GLY A 112 -35.29 2.33 3.61
C GLY A 112 -35.27 0.83 3.88
N SER A 113 -34.77 0.02 2.96
CA SER A 113 -34.49 -1.40 3.18
C SER A 113 -33.08 -1.64 3.70
N VAL A 114 -32.91 -2.64 4.57
CA VAL A 114 -31.58 -3.15 4.93
C VAL A 114 -31.57 -4.65 4.70
N ILE A 115 -30.58 -5.12 3.95
CA ILE A 115 -30.35 -6.53 3.67
C ILE A 115 -29.25 -7.00 4.61
N GLY A 116 -29.56 -7.98 5.46
CA GLY A 116 -28.60 -8.57 6.39
C GLY A 116 -27.72 -9.67 5.76
N PRO A 117 -26.82 -10.27 6.56
CA PRO A 117 -25.93 -11.35 6.14
C PRO A 117 -26.62 -12.54 5.46
N ASP A 118 -27.86 -12.85 5.85
CA ASP A 118 -28.63 -13.99 5.32
C ASP A 118 -29.54 -13.60 4.16
N CYS A 119 -29.30 -12.44 3.56
CA CYS A 119 -30.07 -11.86 2.47
C CYS A 119 -31.54 -11.53 2.79
N ASP A 120 -31.87 -11.54 4.08
CA ASP A 120 -33.17 -11.09 4.55
C ASP A 120 -33.30 -9.58 4.46
N THR A 121 -34.40 -9.14 3.84
CA THR A 121 -34.71 -7.72 3.70
C THR A 121 -35.56 -7.24 4.88
N LEU A 122 -34.98 -6.39 5.72
CA LEU A 122 -35.66 -5.66 6.78
C LEU A 122 -35.94 -4.22 6.35
N SER A 123 -36.73 -3.51 7.15
CA SER A 123 -36.94 -2.08 6.97
C SER A 123 -36.27 -1.30 8.08
N TYR A 124 -35.59 -0.20 7.74
CA TYR A 124 -35.06 0.73 8.71
C TYR A 124 -35.67 2.12 8.53
N THR A 125 -35.61 2.92 9.59
CA THR A 125 -35.93 4.34 9.54
C THR A 125 -34.79 5.14 10.12
N LEU A 126 -34.64 6.37 9.62
CA LEU A 126 -33.62 7.31 10.04
C LEU A 126 -34.29 8.52 10.69
N ASP A 127 -33.86 8.87 11.89
CA ASP A 127 -34.29 10.08 12.60
C ASP A 127 -33.07 10.93 12.97
N THR A 128 -33.14 12.24 12.71
CA THR A 128 -32.05 13.17 13.07
C THR A 128 -31.96 13.33 14.58
N LEU A 129 -30.82 12.99 15.17
CA LEU A 129 -30.53 13.24 16.59
C LEU A 129 -29.86 14.62 16.78
N ASP A 130 -28.84 14.93 15.97
CA ASP A 130 -28.15 16.22 15.94
C ASP A 130 -27.49 16.50 14.57
N LEU A 131 -26.47 17.38 14.51
CA LEU A 131 -25.81 17.75 13.24
C LEU A 131 -24.75 16.73 12.78
N ALA A 132 -24.41 15.73 13.61
CA ALA A 132 -23.31 14.81 13.37
C ALA A 132 -23.76 13.33 13.34
N THR A 133 -24.95 13.02 13.85
CA THR A 133 -25.44 11.64 13.94
C THR A 133 -26.92 11.50 13.61
N TYR A 134 -27.26 10.33 13.09
CA TYR A 134 -28.64 9.88 12.90
C TYR A 134 -28.92 8.65 13.76
N SER A 135 -30.10 8.59 14.38
CA SER A 135 -30.57 7.33 14.96
C SER A 135 -31.14 6.46 13.84
N ILE A 136 -30.71 5.21 13.80
CA ILE A 136 -31.27 4.16 12.97
C ILE A 136 -32.24 3.34 13.84
N GLU A 137 -33.43 3.06 13.34
CA GLU A 137 -34.34 2.09 13.94
C GLU A 137 -34.65 1.00 12.91
N ILE A 138 -34.15 -0.22 13.14
CA ILE A 138 -34.40 -1.38 12.27
C ILE A 138 -35.59 -2.16 12.83
N ASN A 139 -36.62 -2.32 12.01
CA ASN A 139 -37.83 -3.04 12.35
C ASN A 139 -37.76 -4.45 11.77
N ALA A 140 -37.58 -5.44 12.63
CA ALA A 140 -37.72 -6.85 12.29
C ALA A 140 -39.11 -7.33 12.70
N SER A 141 -39.81 -8.01 11.80
CA SER A 141 -41.10 -8.60 12.14
C SER A 141 -41.29 -9.92 11.42
N PHE A 142 -41.62 -10.95 12.19
CA PHE A 142 -41.70 -12.33 11.71
C PHE A 142 -42.93 -13.04 12.29
N CYS A 143 -43.25 -14.19 11.71
CA CYS A 143 -44.44 -14.95 12.01
C CYS A 143 -44.06 -16.39 12.33
N GLU A 144 -44.08 -16.75 13.61
CA GLU A 144 -43.68 -18.09 14.05
C GLU A 144 -44.87 -19.05 14.17
N ASN A 145 -44.60 -20.35 14.10
CA ASN A 145 -45.52 -21.39 14.50
C ASN A 145 -45.44 -21.69 16.01
N LEU A 146 -46.33 -22.55 16.52
CA LEU A 146 -46.38 -22.89 17.95
C LEU A 146 -45.16 -23.68 18.46
N ASP A 147 -44.31 -24.16 17.55
CA ASP A 147 -43.08 -24.89 17.81
C ASP A 147 -41.83 -23.98 17.62
N GLY A 148 -42.02 -22.68 17.33
CA GLY A 148 -40.94 -21.69 17.17
C GLY A 148 -40.26 -21.68 15.80
N GLU A 149 -40.86 -22.28 14.77
CA GLU A 149 -40.35 -22.20 13.39
C GLU A 149 -41.13 -21.15 12.59
N ASP A 150 -40.41 -20.38 11.77
CA ASP A 150 -40.98 -19.29 10.98
C ASP A 150 -41.87 -19.75 9.81
N PHE A 151 -42.92 -18.97 9.56
CA PHE A 151 -43.77 -19.09 8.39
C PHE A 151 -43.29 -18.16 7.27
N VAL A 152 -42.70 -18.75 6.24
CA VAL A 152 -42.21 -18.04 5.05
C VAL A 152 -43.32 -17.26 4.32
N ASN A 153 -42.99 -16.07 3.79
CA ASN A 153 -43.84 -15.19 2.98
C ASN A 153 -45.03 -14.52 3.68
N ILE A 154 -44.98 -14.35 5.00
CA ILE A 154 -46.02 -13.67 5.77
C ILE A 154 -45.54 -12.28 6.19
N THR A 155 -46.01 -11.24 5.50
CA THR A 155 -45.55 -9.85 5.70
C THR A 155 -46.44 -9.01 6.62
N ASN A 156 -47.43 -9.63 7.29
CA ASN A 156 -48.24 -8.93 8.29
C ASN A 156 -48.91 -9.86 9.31
N GLU A 157 -49.12 -9.32 10.51
CA GLU A 157 -49.78 -9.94 11.66
C GLU A 157 -51.12 -10.62 11.30
N THR A 158 -51.94 -9.99 10.46
CA THR A 158 -53.26 -10.55 10.11
C THR A 158 -53.16 -11.83 9.28
N ALA A 159 -52.16 -11.91 8.40
CA ALA A 159 -51.88 -13.12 7.62
C ALA A 159 -51.28 -14.21 8.53
N CYS A 160 -50.44 -13.84 9.49
CA CYS A 160 -49.85 -14.73 10.48
C CYS A 160 -50.92 -15.40 11.37
N ASP A 161 -51.81 -14.59 11.94
CA ASP A 161 -52.94 -15.06 12.74
C ASP A 161 -53.85 -16.02 11.95
N SER A 162 -53.96 -15.81 10.63
CA SER A 162 -54.87 -16.57 9.77
C SER A 162 -54.39 -18.01 9.48
N ILE A 163 -53.08 -18.24 9.58
CA ILE A 163 -52.46 -19.57 9.47
C ILE A 163 -52.19 -20.21 10.84
N GLY A 164 -52.51 -19.49 11.93
CA GLY A 164 -52.33 -19.95 13.30
C GLY A 164 -50.92 -19.73 13.85
N GLY A 165 -50.16 -18.83 13.24
CA GLY A 165 -48.88 -18.37 13.77
C GLY A 165 -48.99 -17.26 14.79
N TYR A 166 -47.88 -16.92 15.41
CA TYR A 166 -47.69 -15.83 16.37
C TYR A 166 -46.79 -14.77 15.73
N TRP A 167 -47.25 -13.52 15.70
CA TRP A 167 -46.48 -12.42 15.14
C TRP A 167 -45.57 -11.83 16.21
N GLU A 168 -44.28 -11.77 15.91
CA GLU A 168 -43.28 -11.14 16.76
C GLU A 168 -42.66 -9.95 16.01
N SER A 169 -42.38 -8.89 16.76
CA SER A 169 -41.82 -7.66 16.21
C SER A 169 -40.74 -7.16 17.15
N ASP A 170 -39.52 -7.13 16.64
CA ASP A 170 -38.34 -6.64 17.35
C ASP A 170 -37.86 -5.34 16.72
N ILE A 171 -37.33 -4.48 17.60
CA ILE A 171 -36.79 -3.18 17.23
C ILE A 171 -35.34 -3.14 17.65
N TYR A 172 -34.45 -2.97 16.69
CA TYR A 172 -33.03 -2.73 16.91
C TYR A 172 -32.75 -1.24 16.78
N ASN A 173 -32.01 -0.70 17.74
CA ASN A 173 -31.66 0.71 17.75
C ASN A 173 -30.19 0.85 17.37
N GLY A 174 -29.90 1.76 16.45
CA GLY A 174 -28.54 2.04 16.05
C GLY A 174 -28.27 3.53 15.89
N MET A 175 -27.01 3.84 15.61
CA MET A 175 -26.52 5.18 15.34
C MET A 175 -25.64 5.15 14.09
N TYR A 176 -25.93 6.04 13.16
CA TYR A 176 -25.07 6.32 12.02
C TYR A 176 -24.25 7.58 12.29
N ASN A 177 -22.94 7.45 12.17
CA ASN A 177 -22.01 8.55 12.37
C ASN A 177 -21.61 9.17 11.03
N LEU A 178 -21.88 10.46 10.86
CA LEU A 178 -21.58 11.18 9.62
C LEU A 178 -20.08 11.46 9.42
N SER A 179 -19.25 11.34 10.47
CA SER A 179 -17.82 11.66 10.36
C SER A 179 -16.98 10.56 9.74
N ASP A 180 -17.38 9.30 9.92
CA ASP A 180 -16.61 8.11 9.50
C ASP A 180 -17.47 7.09 8.74
N GLY A 181 -18.76 7.34 8.56
CA GLY A 181 -19.68 6.43 7.90
C GLY A 181 -19.97 5.15 8.69
N SER A 182 -19.58 5.06 9.96
CA SER A 182 -19.83 3.86 10.76
C SER A 182 -21.27 3.77 11.27
N ILE A 183 -21.75 2.53 11.43
CA ILE A 183 -23.05 2.21 12.01
C ILE A 183 -22.84 1.36 13.26
N ILE A 184 -23.38 1.79 14.39
CA ILE A 184 -23.44 0.98 15.62
C ILE A 184 -24.88 0.51 15.81
N ILE A 185 -25.12 -0.79 15.89
CA ILE A 185 -26.45 -1.38 16.15
C ILE A 185 -26.42 -2.07 17.51
N SER A 186 -27.38 -1.72 18.37
CA SER A 186 -27.53 -2.25 19.72
C SER A 186 -28.81 -3.08 19.87
N GLN A 187 -28.70 -4.18 20.60
CA GLN A 187 -29.81 -5.07 20.97
C GLN A 187 -29.81 -5.31 22.47
N SER A 188 -30.89 -4.92 23.16
CA SER A 188 -31.09 -5.23 24.58
C SER A 188 -31.88 -6.52 24.78
N ARG A 189 -31.35 -7.44 25.57
CA ARG A 189 -32.02 -8.69 25.97
C ARG A 189 -32.51 -8.63 27.41
N LEU A 190 -33.78 -8.96 27.62
CA LEU A 190 -34.36 -9.07 28.96
C LEU A 190 -33.97 -10.39 29.64
N ALA A 191 -33.85 -10.34 30.96
CA ALA A 191 -33.58 -11.53 31.77
C ALA A 191 -34.71 -12.57 31.64
N TYR A 192 -34.35 -13.84 31.50
CA TYR A 192 -35.31 -14.95 31.28
C TYR A 192 -34.87 -16.25 31.96
N CYS A 193 -35.83 -17.17 32.15
CA CYS A 193 -35.57 -18.51 32.66
C CYS A 193 -35.41 -19.50 31.50
N ASP A 194 -34.50 -20.48 31.62
CA ASP A 194 -34.36 -21.56 30.62
C ASP A 194 -35.65 -22.37 30.40
N ASP A 195 -36.58 -22.33 31.36
CA ASP A 195 -37.90 -22.92 31.27
C ASP A 195 -38.95 -21.81 31.17
N SER A 196 -39.58 -21.72 29.99
CA SER A 196 -40.54 -20.69 29.61
C SER A 196 -41.84 -20.68 30.43
N ASP A 197 -42.08 -21.71 31.24
CA ASP A 197 -43.21 -21.73 32.19
C ASP A 197 -43.00 -20.76 33.38
N TYR A 198 -41.80 -20.19 33.56
CA TYR A 198 -41.45 -19.30 34.68
C TYR A 198 -40.91 -17.96 34.20
N THR A 199 -41.45 -16.87 34.77
CA THR A 199 -41.11 -15.49 34.38
C THR A 199 -40.43 -14.71 35.51
N SER A 200 -40.08 -15.37 36.61
CA SER A 200 -39.39 -14.75 37.74
C SER A 200 -38.20 -15.59 38.20
N GLN A 201 -37.09 -14.91 38.52
CA GLN A 201 -35.85 -15.52 38.99
C GLN A 201 -36.08 -16.47 40.17
N GLU A 202 -36.89 -16.04 41.15
CA GLU A 202 -37.17 -16.83 42.35
C GLU A 202 -37.91 -18.14 42.04
N GLU A 203 -38.78 -18.16 41.02
CA GLU A 203 -39.48 -19.39 40.60
C GLU A 203 -38.57 -20.30 39.75
N CYS A 204 -37.79 -19.71 38.84
CA CYS A 204 -36.83 -20.41 37.98
C CYS A 204 -35.77 -21.16 38.81
N GLU A 205 -35.09 -20.46 39.71
CA GLU A 205 -34.05 -21.03 40.58
C GLU A 205 -34.61 -22.06 41.55
N SER A 206 -35.88 -21.91 41.98
CA SER A 206 -36.53 -22.87 42.90
C SER A 206 -36.80 -24.24 42.29
N THR A 207 -36.74 -24.34 40.95
CA THR A 207 -37.01 -25.56 40.17
C THR A 207 -35.74 -26.19 39.58
N ASN A 208 -34.55 -25.68 39.92
CA ASN A 208 -33.25 -26.05 39.34
C ASN A 208 -33.11 -25.72 37.84
N ASN A 209 -33.85 -24.74 37.33
CA ASN A 209 -33.65 -24.19 35.98
C ASN A 209 -32.70 -22.98 36.05
N GLY A 210 -31.94 -22.74 34.98
CA GLY A 210 -30.98 -21.63 34.89
C GLY A 210 -31.69 -20.30 34.63
N TRP A 211 -31.22 -19.24 35.31
CA TRP A 211 -31.68 -17.88 35.10
C TRP A 211 -30.62 -17.12 34.31
N ASN A 212 -31.00 -16.57 33.17
CA ASN A 212 -30.15 -15.74 32.32
C ASN A 212 -30.40 -14.28 32.67
N GLU A 213 -29.33 -13.55 33.01
CA GLU A 213 -29.40 -12.12 33.33
C GLU A 213 -29.65 -11.28 32.05
N ALA A 214 -30.05 -10.03 32.23
CA ALA A 214 -30.24 -9.12 31.10
C ALA A 214 -28.88 -8.75 30.50
N GLN A 215 -28.79 -8.72 29.18
CA GLN A 215 -27.56 -8.43 28.45
C GLN A 215 -27.85 -7.41 27.35
N CYS A 216 -26.82 -6.75 26.85
CA CYS A 216 -26.94 -5.84 25.72
C CYS A 216 -25.77 -6.10 24.77
N ILE A 217 -26.05 -6.15 23.47
CA ILE A 217 -25.08 -6.53 22.44
C ILE A 217 -24.96 -5.37 21.46
N GLU A 218 -23.75 -4.92 21.15
CA GLU A 218 -23.46 -3.90 20.14
C GLU A 218 -22.62 -4.47 19.00
N PHE A 219 -23.08 -4.24 17.78
CA PHE A 219 -22.34 -4.49 16.55
C PHE A 219 -21.85 -3.17 15.97
N THR A 220 -20.60 -3.16 15.51
CA THR A 220 -20.04 -2.04 14.75
C THR A 220 -19.89 -2.45 13.29
N LEU A 221 -20.41 -1.64 12.38
CA LEU A 221 -20.33 -1.82 10.94
C LEU A 221 -19.58 -0.62 10.32
N THR A 222 -18.71 -0.91 9.36
CA THR A 222 -17.90 0.09 8.65
C THR A 222 -18.25 0.07 7.17
N TYR A 223 -18.28 1.25 6.55
CA TYR A 223 -18.60 1.36 5.13
C TYR A 223 -17.51 0.65 4.30
N ASN A 224 -17.93 -0.15 3.33
CA ASN A 224 -17.03 -0.84 2.40
C ASN A 224 -17.48 -0.50 0.96
N SER A 225 -16.65 0.23 0.24
CA SER A 225 -16.89 0.67 -1.15
C SER A 225 -16.69 -0.44 -2.17
N ASP A 226 -15.94 -1.48 -1.81
CA ASP A 226 -15.48 -2.52 -2.72
C ASP A 226 -16.47 -3.69 -2.77
N HIS A 227 -17.41 -3.73 -1.83
CA HIS A 227 -18.55 -4.64 -1.84
C HIS A 227 -19.68 -4.10 -2.72
N ASP A 228 -19.95 -4.78 -3.83
CA ASP A 228 -20.87 -4.40 -4.92
C ASP A 228 -22.36 -4.28 -4.54
N GLY A 229 -22.69 -4.58 -3.28
CA GLY A 229 -24.06 -4.48 -2.75
C GLY A 229 -24.93 -5.68 -3.10
N THR A 230 -24.33 -6.77 -3.59
CA THR A 230 -25.00 -8.05 -3.75
C THR A 230 -24.93 -8.84 -2.45
N CYS A 231 -26.02 -9.51 -2.09
CA CYS A 231 -26.00 -10.44 -0.97
C CYS A 231 -25.89 -11.87 -1.52
N LEU A 232 -24.84 -12.58 -1.10
CA LEU A 232 -24.64 -13.99 -1.41
C LEU A 232 -25.26 -14.81 -0.28
N GLU A 233 -26.23 -15.69 -0.59
CA GLU A 233 -26.79 -16.60 0.41
C GLU A 233 -25.66 -17.54 0.91
N PRO A 234 -25.56 -17.81 2.23
CA PRO A 234 -24.61 -18.80 2.73
C PRO A 234 -24.92 -20.17 2.10
N ILE A 235 -23.87 -20.85 1.63
CA ILE A 235 -23.97 -22.18 1.02
C ILE A 235 -24.39 -23.15 2.12
N ASP A 236 -25.62 -23.66 2.02
CA ASP A 236 -26.16 -24.66 2.94
C ASP A 236 -25.53 -26.03 2.59
N ASP A 237 -24.50 -26.43 3.33
CA ASP A 237 -23.78 -27.71 3.15
C ASP A 237 -24.68 -28.94 3.37
N GLU A 238 -25.42 -29.37 2.34
CA GLU A 238 -26.09 -30.67 2.35
C GLU A 238 -25.11 -31.82 2.02
N ILE A 239 -24.61 -32.48 3.07
CA ILE A 239 -23.69 -33.64 2.95
C ILE A 239 -24.33 -34.80 2.14
N CYS A 240 -23.72 -35.19 1.01
CA CYS A 240 -24.09 -36.35 0.19
C CYS A 240 -23.29 -37.62 0.55
N TYR A 241 -23.89 -38.80 0.35
CA TYR A 241 -23.19 -40.09 0.59
C TYR A 241 -23.06 -40.93 -0.69
N SER A 242 -23.74 -40.55 -1.77
CA SER A 242 -23.69 -41.17 -3.09
C SER A 242 -24.33 -40.27 -4.16
N ASP A 243 -24.03 -40.53 -5.44
CA ASP A 243 -24.62 -39.79 -6.58
C ASP A 243 -26.16 -39.87 -6.68
N GLU A 244 -26.81 -40.80 -5.96
CA GLU A 244 -28.28 -40.87 -5.89
C GLU A 244 -28.89 -39.86 -4.89
N ASP A 245 -28.05 -39.29 -4.03
CA ASP A 245 -28.42 -38.27 -3.04
C ASP A 245 -28.31 -36.85 -3.63
N CYS A 246 -27.67 -36.70 -4.80
CA CYS A 246 -27.52 -35.43 -5.52
C CYS A 246 -28.60 -35.25 -6.61
N PRO A 247 -28.94 -33.99 -6.99
CA PRO A 247 -29.75 -33.69 -8.16
C PRO A 247 -29.18 -34.31 -9.44
N SER A 248 -29.99 -34.49 -10.49
CA SER A 248 -29.65 -35.32 -11.67
C SER A 248 -28.46 -34.85 -12.50
N ASP A 249 -27.90 -33.69 -12.16
CA ASP A 249 -26.96 -32.91 -12.96
C ASP A 249 -25.65 -32.62 -12.16
N GLU A 250 -25.49 -33.22 -10.97
CA GLU A 250 -24.35 -33.11 -10.06
C GLU A 250 -23.77 -34.49 -9.71
N THR A 251 -22.50 -34.53 -9.26
CA THR A 251 -21.84 -35.76 -8.79
C THR A 251 -21.33 -35.61 -7.36
N CYS A 252 -21.47 -36.67 -6.54
CA CYS A 252 -21.08 -36.66 -5.14
C CYS A 252 -19.58 -36.93 -5.00
N ILE A 253 -18.80 -35.92 -4.62
CA ILE A 253 -17.36 -36.01 -4.41
C ILE A 253 -17.07 -35.55 -2.98
N ASN A 254 -16.39 -36.38 -2.20
CA ASN A 254 -16.00 -36.11 -0.80
C ASN A 254 -17.11 -35.70 0.18
N GLY A 255 -18.37 -35.92 -0.16
CA GLY A 255 -19.49 -35.57 0.71
C GLY A 255 -20.27 -34.36 0.23
N GLU A 256 -19.94 -33.80 -0.94
CA GLU A 256 -20.61 -32.64 -1.53
C GLU A 256 -21.08 -32.95 -2.95
N CYS A 257 -22.22 -32.38 -3.35
CA CYS A 257 -22.73 -32.49 -4.70
C CYS A 257 -22.18 -31.34 -5.55
N ILE A 258 -21.39 -31.64 -6.58
CA ILE A 258 -20.69 -30.64 -7.39
C ILE A 258 -21.31 -30.53 -8.79
N TYR A 259 -21.60 -29.30 -9.23
CA TYR A 259 -22.06 -28.94 -10.58
C TYR A 259 -20.87 -28.79 -11.54
N ASN A 260 -20.99 -29.31 -12.76
CA ASN A 260 -20.03 -29.03 -13.84
C ASN A 260 -20.43 -27.74 -14.59
N ASN A 261 -19.84 -26.60 -14.23
CA ASN A 261 -19.33 -25.51 -15.10
C ASN A 261 -19.31 -24.13 -14.40
N ASP A 262 -18.14 -23.47 -14.49
CA ASP A 262 -17.60 -22.14 -14.08
C ASP A 262 -18.57 -20.92 -14.17
N SER A 263 -18.38 -19.75 -13.52
CA SER A 263 -17.17 -19.00 -13.11
C SER A 263 -17.48 -17.87 -12.08
N ASP A 264 -16.41 -17.35 -11.43
CA ASP A 264 -16.20 -16.12 -10.61
C ASP A 264 -16.06 -16.25 -9.07
N ASP A 265 -14.86 -15.85 -8.61
CA ASP A 265 -14.23 -15.66 -7.28
C ASP A 265 -13.95 -16.86 -6.34
N GLN A 266 -12.69 -17.30 -6.34
CA GLN A 266 -11.72 -17.15 -5.23
C GLN A 266 -10.50 -18.06 -5.53
N ILE A 267 -9.34 -17.47 -5.83
CA ILE A 267 -8.08 -18.21 -5.98
C ILE A 267 -7.60 -18.64 -4.59
N VAL A 268 -8.16 -19.74 -4.09
CA VAL A 268 -7.60 -20.50 -2.95
C VAL A 268 -6.55 -21.51 -3.43
N SER A 269 -6.30 -21.56 -4.75
CA SER A 269 -5.40 -22.50 -5.41
C SER A 269 -4.62 -21.75 -6.48
N PRO A 270 -3.31 -21.97 -6.68
CA PRO A 270 -2.53 -21.30 -7.72
C PRO A 270 -2.93 -21.73 -9.14
N ASP A 271 -4.02 -22.46 -9.34
CA ASP A 271 -4.43 -23.01 -10.62
C ASP A 271 -4.71 -21.92 -11.66
N GLY A 272 -4.10 -22.07 -12.85
CA GLY A 272 -4.31 -21.19 -13.99
C GLY A 272 -3.01 -20.71 -14.63
N SER A 273 -3.16 -19.74 -15.54
CA SER A 273 -2.06 -19.15 -16.32
C SER A 273 -1.55 -17.89 -15.65
N TYR A 274 -0.24 -17.71 -15.62
CA TYR A 274 0.41 -16.53 -15.04
C TYR A 274 1.49 -16.00 -15.98
N GLN A 275 1.61 -14.68 -16.06
CA GLN A 275 2.64 -13.97 -16.81
C GLN A 275 3.69 -13.36 -15.87
N PHE A 276 4.94 -13.26 -16.33
CA PHE A 276 5.99 -12.56 -15.58
C PHE A 276 5.77 -11.04 -15.61
N ILE A 277 5.84 -10.42 -14.43
CA ILE A 277 5.67 -8.97 -14.29
C ILE A 277 6.87 -8.27 -13.62
N ASP A 278 7.74 -9.02 -12.93
CA ASP A 278 8.94 -8.46 -12.31
C ASP A 278 10.03 -9.53 -12.08
N ILE A 279 11.31 -9.10 -12.05
CA ILE A 279 12.50 -9.93 -11.79
C ILE A 279 13.46 -9.16 -10.89
N ILE A 280 13.92 -9.80 -9.82
CA ILE A 280 14.88 -9.25 -8.87
C ILE A 280 16.04 -10.23 -8.67
N ILE A 281 17.29 -9.74 -8.65
CA ILE A 281 18.48 -10.56 -8.41
C ILE A 281 19.09 -10.21 -7.06
N TYR A 282 19.37 -11.22 -6.24
CA TYR A 282 20.11 -11.08 -5.00
C TYR A 282 21.50 -11.70 -5.14
N PRO A 283 22.58 -11.02 -4.71
CA PRO A 283 23.94 -11.52 -4.82
C PRO A 283 24.28 -12.59 -3.74
N ASN A 284 23.29 -13.37 -3.30
CA ASN A 284 23.43 -14.48 -2.35
C ASN A 284 22.29 -15.50 -2.46
N GLU A 285 22.57 -16.72 -2.00
CA GLU A 285 21.66 -17.88 -1.94
C GLU A 285 20.44 -17.72 -1.01
N GLU A 286 20.44 -16.75 -0.08
CA GLU A 286 19.35 -16.55 0.89
C GLU A 286 18.30 -15.53 0.42
N CYS A 287 18.43 -15.01 -0.82
CA CYS A 287 17.54 -13.99 -1.41
C CYS A 287 17.34 -12.78 -0.47
N SER A 288 18.45 -12.27 0.10
CA SER A 288 18.40 -11.23 1.14
C SER A 288 19.43 -10.12 0.92
N GLY A 289 19.25 -8.95 1.52
CA GLY A 289 20.19 -7.82 1.37
C GLY A 289 19.72 -6.79 0.34
N GLU A 290 20.65 -6.00 -0.22
CA GLU A 290 20.32 -5.04 -1.28
C GLU A 290 20.15 -5.79 -2.62
N PRO A 291 18.95 -5.76 -3.23
CA PRO A 291 18.71 -6.41 -4.50
C PRO A 291 19.21 -5.58 -5.68
N ILE A 292 19.48 -6.26 -6.79
CA ILE A 292 19.66 -5.66 -8.11
C ILE A 292 18.29 -5.71 -8.79
N THR A 293 17.78 -4.53 -9.15
CA THR A 293 16.47 -4.36 -9.82
C THR A 293 16.59 -3.75 -11.21
N THR A 294 17.78 -3.24 -11.55
CA THR A 294 18.06 -2.60 -12.84
C THR A 294 19.44 -2.99 -13.37
N MET A 295 19.61 -3.00 -14.68
CA MET A 295 20.89 -3.28 -15.35
C MET A 295 21.17 -2.31 -16.49
N CYS A 296 22.45 -2.13 -16.81
CA CYS A 296 22.88 -1.28 -17.91
C CYS A 296 22.72 -1.99 -19.26
N TYR A 297 21.88 -1.45 -20.13
CA TYR A 297 21.67 -1.92 -21.50
C TYR A 297 22.43 -1.04 -22.51
N HIS A 298 23.15 -1.67 -23.45
CA HIS A 298 23.83 -0.96 -24.54
C HIS A 298 23.94 -1.84 -25.80
N ASP A 299 23.46 -1.32 -26.95
CA ASP A 299 23.41 -1.99 -28.27
C ASP A 299 24.70 -2.64 -28.82
N ASP A 300 25.87 -2.42 -28.21
CA ASP A 300 27.19 -2.83 -28.74
C ASP A 300 27.89 -3.91 -27.87
N TYR A 301 27.33 -4.26 -26.70
CA TYR A 301 27.89 -5.25 -25.79
C TYR A 301 26.84 -6.31 -25.41
N GLU A 302 27.07 -7.57 -25.81
CA GLU A 302 26.32 -8.74 -25.34
C GLU A 302 26.70 -9.14 -23.89
N ASP A 303 27.66 -8.43 -23.26
CA ASP A 303 28.11 -8.71 -21.90
C ASP A 303 27.42 -7.76 -20.90
N ILE A 304 26.51 -8.32 -20.12
CA ILE A 304 25.82 -7.71 -18.99
C ILE A 304 26.83 -7.57 -17.82
N GLU A 305 27.11 -6.35 -17.36
CA GLU A 305 27.97 -6.09 -16.19
C GLU A 305 27.23 -5.21 -15.16
N GLU A 306 27.46 -5.46 -13.86
CA GLU A 306 27.05 -4.56 -12.77
C GLU A 306 27.74 -3.19 -12.91
N PHE A 307 27.06 -2.26 -13.58
CA PHE A 307 27.47 -0.86 -13.66
C PHE A 307 26.55 0.01 -12.82
N ASN A 308 27.13 0.94 -12.07
CA ASN A 308 26.33 2.08 -11.60
C ASN A 308 26.00 3.01 -12.76
N GLU A 309 24.98 3.83 -12.58
CA GLU A 309 24.46 4.81 -13.54
C GLU A 309 25.58 5.63 -14.22
N ALA A 310 26.52 6.17 -13.44
CA ALA A 310 27.63 6.95 -13.98
C ALA A 310 28.60 6.15 -14.88
N GLN A 311 28.70 4.84 -14.67
CA GLN A 311 29.45 3.94 -15.55
C GLN A 311 28.64 3.61 -16.81
N CYS A 312 27.34 3.36 -16.68
CA CYS A 312 26.43 3.08 -17.80
C CYS A 312 26.37 4.25 -18.79
N ASP A 313 26.15 5.47 -18.28
CA ASP A 313 26.17 6.72 -19.05
C ASP A 313 27.48 6.93 -19.80
N SER A 314 28.60 6.51 -19.19
CA SER A 314 29.93 6.71 -19.75
C SER A 314 30.22 5.80 -20.95
N LEU A 315 29.51 4.67 -21.01
CA LEU A 315 29.53 3.75 -22.13
C LEU A 315 28.55 4.17 -23.22
N GLY A 316 27.49 4.93 -22.86
CA GLY A 316 26.42 5.33 -23.77
C GLY A 316 25.21 4.41 -23.71
N GLY A 317 25.11 3.61 -22.64
CA GLY A 317 23.97 2.74 -22.36
C GLY A 317 22.94 3.43 -21.47
N SER A 318 21.82 2.74 -21.25
CA SER A 318 20.72 3.17 -20.39
C SER A 318 20.50 2.13 -19.29
N MET A 319 20.24 2.55 -18.05
CA MET A 319 19.76 1.63 -17.01
C MET A 319 18.31 1.28 -17.31
N LEU A 320 18.00 -0.02 -17.41
CA LEU A 320 16.65 -0.53 -17.60
C LEU A 320 16.25 -1.44 -16.42
N PRO A 321 14.96 -1.48 -16.04
CA PRO A 321 14.43 -2.54 -15.17
C PRO A 321 14.81 -3.92 -15.70
N LEU A 322 15.13 -4.85 -14.80
CA LEU A 322 15.52 -6.20 -15.19
C LEU A 322 14.49 -6.86 -16.11
N ILE A 323 13.20 -6.74 -15.79
CA ILE A 323 12.10 -7.29 -16.59
C ILE A 323 12.13 -6.81 -18.06
N GLU A 324 12.47 -5.55 -18.31
CA GLU A 324 12.57 -4.99 -19.67
C GLU A 324 13.80 -5.52 -20.41
N VAL A 325 14.89 -5.78 -19.69
CA VAL A 325 16.09 -6.40 -20.28
C VAL A 325 15.83 -7.84 -20.71
N PHE A 326 15.00 -8.59 -19.95
CA PHE A 326 14.71 -10.00 -20.24
C PHE A 326 13.58 -10.20 -21.26
N ILE A 327 12.56 -9.33 -21.28
CA ILE A 327 11.39 -9.46 -22.18
C ILE A 327 11.55 -8.65 -23.48
N GLY A 328 12.37 -7.59 -23.47
CA GLY A 328 12.48 -6.65 -24.58
C GLY A 328 11.27 -5.70 -24.68
N ASP A 329 11.14 -4.99 -25.81
CA ASP A 329 10.12 -3.95 -26.05
C ASP A 329 8.67 -4.48 -26.25
N ASP A 330 8.39 -5.77 -26.04
CA ASP A 330 7.07 -6.38 -26.28
C ASP A 330 6.47 -7.06 -25.04
N PRO A 331 5.69 -6.33 -24.21
CA PRO A 331 5.03 -6.91 -23.04
C PRO A 331 3.95 -7.95 -23.41
N ALA A 332 3.47 -7.98 -24.66
CA ALA A 332 2.53 -9.02 -25.12
C ALA A 332 3.23 -10.35 -25.47
N GLY A 333 4.56 -10.37 -25.51
CA GLY A 333 5.40 -11.55 -25.71
C GLY A 333 6.05 -12.09 -24.42
N SER A 334 5.66 -11.57 -23.25
CA SER A 334 6.13 -12.05 -21.95
C SER A 334 5.82 -13.55 -21.80
N PRO A 335 6.77 -14.40 -21.37
CA PRO A 335 6.51 -15.82 -21.21
C PRO A 335 5.40 -16.08 -20.17
N HIS A 336 4.66 -17.17 -20.36
CA HIS A 336 3.63 -17.63 -19.43
C HIS A 336 4.04 -18.94 -18.78
N ILE A 337 3.53 -19.17 -17.57
CA ILE A 337 3.58 -20.47 -16.90
C ILE A 337 2.18 -20.91 -16.49
N VAL A 338 1.97 -22.21 -16.36
CA VAL A 338 0.65 -22.77 -16.06
C VAL A 338 0.72 -23.73 -14.86
N PHE A 339 -0.11 -23.47 -13.86
CA PHE A 339 -0.34 -24.38 -12.74
C PHE A 339 -1.65 -25.14 -12.96
N GLY A 340 -1.58 -26.46 -12.98
CA GLY A 340 -2.74 -27.33 -13.12
C GLY A 340 -3.29 -27.82 -11.78
N ASN A 341 -4.62 -27.93 -11.68
CA ASN A 341 -5.32 -28.43 -10.49
C ASN A 341 -4.98 -29.90 -10.11
N ASP A 342 -4.22 -30.60 -10.95
CA ASP A 342 -3.70 -31.95 -10.70
C ASP A 342 -2.28 -31.97 -10.12
N GLY A 343 -1.69 -30.79 -9.84
CA GLY A 343 -0.32 -30.63 -9.39
C GLY A 343 0.70 -30.61 -10.53
N SER A 344 0.28 -30.42 -11.78
CA SER A 344 1.18 -30.22 -12.92
C SER A 344 1.64 -28.77 -13.04
N PHE A 345 2.90 -28.57 -13.38
CA PHE A 345 3.48 -27.26 -13.65
C PHE A 345 3.98 -27.26 -15.10
N ILE A 346 3.69 -26.21 -15.86
CA ILE A 346 4.20 -26.04 -17.23
C ILE A 346 5.07 -24.80 -17.25
N ASN A 347 6.35 -25.00 -17.56
CA ASN A 347 7.32 -23.90 -17.70
C ASN A 347 7.17 -23.22 -19.07
N PRO A 348 7.87 -22.09 -19.33
CA PRO A 348 7.77 -21.38 -20.60
C PRO A 348 8.21 -22.18 -21.83
N ASN A 349 9.02 -23.24 -21.64
CA ASN A 349 9.46 -24.15 -22.69
C ASN A 349 8.45 -25.27 -22.99
N CYS A 350 7.26 -25.21 -22.37
CA CYS A 350 6.20 -26.20 -22.52
C CYS A 350 6.54 -27.59 -21.98
N GLU A 351 7.50 -27.67 -21.07
CA GLU A 351 7.82 -28.88 -20.35
C GLU A 351 6.88 -29.04 -19.16
N VAL A 352 6.48 -30.28 -18.91
CA VAL A 352 5.53 -30.61 -17.85
C VAL A 352 6.28 -31.20 -16.66
N HIS A 353 6.28 -30.42 -15.59
CA HIS A 353 6.87 -30.71 -14.28
C HIS A 353 5.76 -30.90 -13.24
N SER A 354 6.15 -31.01 -11.97
CA SER A 354 5.19 -31.12 -10.87
C SER A 354 5.38 -30.01 -9.84
N PHE A 355 4.31 -29.60 -9.20
CA PHE A 355 4.36 -28.72 -8.05
C PHE A 355 3.51 -29.25 -6.90
N SER A 356 3.77 -28.70 -5.71
CA SER A 356 2.93 -28.89 -4.54
C SER A 356 2.56 -27.55 -3.93
N PHE A 357 1.37 -27.48 -3.34
CA PHE A 357 0.83 -26.27 -2.73
C PHE A 357 0.30 -26.56 -1.32
N ASP A 358 0.75 -25.77 -0.35
CA ASP A 358 0.24 -25.78 1.02
C ASP A 358 -0.73 -24.62 1.21
N SER A 359 -2.03 -24.93 1.14
CA SER A 359 -3.11 -23.94 1.31
C SER A 359 -3.19 -23.28 2.70
N THR A 360 -2.41 -23.75 3.69
CA THR A 360 -2.35 -23.12 5.02
C THR A 360 -1.25 -22.08 5.15
N THR A 361 -0.19 -22.19 4.36
CA THR A 361 0.96 -21.27 4.36
C THR A 361 1.10 -20.50 3.05
N PHE A 362 0.29 -20.83 2.06
CA PHE A 362 0.37 -20.36 0.68
C PHE A 362 1.72 -20.66 0.00
N ALA A 363 2.51 -21.58 0.56
CA ALA A 363 3.78 -21.99 0.00
C ALA A 363 3.57 -22.91 -1.22
N ILE A 364 4.36 -22.66 -2.26
CA ILE A 364 4.46 -23.44 -3.49
C ILE A 364 5.86 -24.05 -3.51
N GLU A 365 5.97 -25.32 -3.91
CA GLU A 365 7.25 -25.99 -4.13
C GLU A 365 7.17 -26.65 -5.53
N ILE A 366 8.04 -26.24 -6.44
CA ILE A 366 8.08 -26.71 -7.83
C ILE A 366 9.27 -27.66 -7.96
N ASP A 367 9.03 -28.81 -8.58
CA ASP A 367 10.04 -29.83 -8.86
C ASP A 367 10.26 -29.90 -10.37
N GLU A 368 11.31 -29.23 -10.83
CA GLU A 368 11.81 -29.24 -12.21
C GLU A 368 12.97 -30.24 -12.38
N SER A 369 13.10 -31.21 -11.48
CA SER A 369 14.15 -32.22 -11.58
C SER A 369 14.03 -33.03 -12.87
N ASP A 370 15.13 -33.15 -13.60
CA ASP A 370 15.20 -33.82 -14.88
C ASP A 370 16.35 -34.84 -14.93
N CYS A 371 16.54 -35.45 -16.10
CA CYS A 371 17.55 -36.48 -16.31
C CYS A 371 18.54 -36.06 -17.38
N GLU A 372 19.75 -35.73 -16.96
CA GLU A 372 20.82 -35.36 -17.88
C GLU A 372 21.66 -36.57 -18.31
N ASP A 373 22.25 -36.48 -19.50
CA ASP A 373 23.30 -37.38 -19.94
C ASP A 373 24.68 -36.99 -19.35
N GLN A 374 25.74 -37.70 -19.71
CA GLN A 374 27.09 -37.45 -19.18
C GLN A 374 27.76 -36.16 -19.69
N TYR A 375 27.07 -35.38 -20.51
CA TYR A 375 27.49 -34.10 -21.07
C TYR A 375 26.58 -32.94 -20.61
N GLY A 376 25.59 -33.20 -19.75
CA GLY A 376 24.62 -32.18 -19.31
C GLY A 376 23.51 -31.92 -20.33
N ASP A 377 23.26 -32.84 -21.27
CA ASP A 377 22.14 -32.75 -22.21
C ASP A 377 20.93 -33.52 -21.66
N ASP A 378 19.76 -32.88 -21.62
CA ASP A 378 18.52 -33.48 -21.11
C ASP A 378 18.10 -34.73 -21.90
N LEU A 379 17.67 -35.76 -21.18
CA LEU A 379 17.14 -37.00 -21.73
C LEU A 379 15.62 -36.97 -21.66
N GLU A 380 15.02 -36.54 -22.76
CA GLU A 380 13.56 -36.51 -22.97
C GLU A 380 12.86 -37.82 -22.58
N ASP A 381 11.60 -37.70 -22.14
CA ASP A 381 10.70 -38.79 -21.72
C ASP A 381 11.13 -39.57 -20.45
N ILE A 382 12.04 -39.03 -19.62
CA ILE A 382 12.47 -39.67 -18.36
C ILE A 382 12.08 -38.81 -17.15
N THR A 383 11.08 -39.28 -16.39
CA THR A 383 10.49 -38.52 -15.28
C THR A 383 10.79 -39.10 -13.90
N THR A 384 11.75 -40.02 -13.79
CA THR A 384 12.17 -40.57 -12.48
C THR A 384 13.66 -40.85 -12.38
N GLU A 385 14.23 -40.60 -11.19
CA GLU A 385 15.64 -40.91 -10.84
C GLU A 385 16.02 -42.38 -11.14
N GLU A 386 15.09 -43.32 -10.90
CA GLU A 386 15.33 -44.76 -11.13
C GLU A 386 15.49 -45.07 -12.63
N ASP A 387 14.64 -44.48 -13.47
CA ASP A 387 14.69 -44.66 -14.92
C ASP A 387 15.88 -43.93 -15.52
N CYS A 388 16.23 -42.74 -15.01
CA CYS A 388 17.43 -41.98 -15.37
C CYS A 388 18.72 -42.79 -15.11
N SER A 389 18.82 -43.33 -13.89
CA SER A 389 19.90 -44.24 -13.51
C SER A 389 19.97 -45.50 -14.39
N SER A 390 18.84 -45.92 -14.96
CA SER A 390 18.74 -47.14 -15.78
C SER A 390 19.29 -46.96 -17.21
N VAL A 391 19.22 -45.75 -17.74
CA VAL A 391 19.81 -45.37 -19.04
C VAL A 391 21.24 -44.86 -18.90
N GLY A 392 21.68 -44.60 -17.67
CA GLY A 392 23.03 -44.15 -17.35
C GLY A 392 23.18 -42.63 -17.33
N GLY A 393 22.06 -41.90 -17.22
CA GLY A 393 22.03 -40.47 -16.95
C GLY A 393 22.24 -40.14 -15.48
N TYR A 394 22.36 -38.85 -15.19
CA TYR A 394 22.43 -38.23 -13.88
C TYR A 394 21.09 -37.53 -13.63
N TRP A 395 20.52 -37.72 -12.44
CA TRP A 395 19.27 -37.04 -12.08
C TRP A 395 19.65 -35.72 -11.45
N ASP A 396 19.34 -34.63 -12.14
CA ASP A 396 19.55 -33.31 -11.58
C ASP A 396 18.34 -32.90 -10.75
N VAL A 397 18.59 -32.30 -9.59
CA VAL A 397 17.52 -31.97 -8.64
C VAL A 397 17.37 -30.47 -8.62
N ASN A 398 16.31 -29.98 -9.29
CA ASN A 398 15.95 -28.58 -9.29
C ASN A 398 14.63 -28.37 -8.54
N LEU A 399 14.71 -27.74 -7.38
CA LEU A 399 13.57 -27.48 -6.49
C LEU A 399 13.43 -25.97 -6.26
N LEU A 400 12.40 -25.38 -6.84
CA LEU A 400 12.10 -23.96 -6.71
C LEU A 400 11.09 -23.75 -5.57
N SER A 401 11.26 -22.67 -4.83
CA SER A 401 10.32 -22.27 -3.78
C SER A 401 9.45 -21.12 -4.26
N GLY A 402 8.18 -21.09 -3.89
CA GLY A 402 7.31 -19.97 -4.20
C GLY A 402 6.27 -19.66 -3.12
N MET A 403 5.60 -18.52 -3.26
CA MET A 403 4.52 -18.09 -2.38
C MET A 403 3.40 -17.43 -3.19
N LEU A 404 2.15 -17.85 -2.95
CA LEU A 404 0.96 -17.19 -3.46
C LEU A 404 0.54 -16.08 -2.49
N ASN A 405 0.42 -14.86 -3.00
CA ASN A 405 -0.12 -13.74 -2.26
C ASN A 405 -1.64 -13.79 -2.29
N SER A 406 -2.24 -14.07 -1.13
CA SER A 406 -3.69 -14.20 -0.99
C SER A 406 -4.46 -12.87 -1.16
N ASN A 407 -3.78 -11.73 -1.20
CA ASN A 407 -4.42 -10.41 -1.30
C ASN A 407 -4.65 -9.98 -2.76
N ASP A 408 -3.74 -10.32 -3.67
CA ASP A 408 -3.76 -9.89 -5.07
C ASP A 408 -3.58 -11.03 -6.09
N GLY A 409 -3.38 -12.27 -5.62
CA GLY A 409 -3.22 -13.44 -6.47
C GLY A 409 -1.85 -13.56 -7.15
N THR A 410 -0.89 -12.69 -6.84
CA THR A 410 0.47 -12.77 -7.40
C THR A 410 1.25 -13.95 -6.82
N ILE A 411 2.15 -14.53 -7.62
CA ILE A 411 3.04 -15.62 -7.18
C ILE A 411 4.48 -15.12 -7.25
N SER A 412 5.22 -15.26 -6.15
CA SER A 412 6.68 -15.09 -6.15
C SER A 412 7.36 -16.45 -6.24
N ILE A 413 8.28 -16.63 -7.19
CA ILE A 413 9.13 -17.84 -7.32
C ILE A 413 10.57 -17.44 -7.05
N PHE A 414 11.27 -18.25 -6.27
CA PHE A 414 12.67 -18.10 -5.90
C PHE A 414 13.49 -19.25 -6.51
N ASP A 415 14.52 -18.88 -7.26
CA ASP A 415 15.48 -19.77 -7.90
C ASP A 415 16.90 -19.44 -7.43
N VAL A 416 17.75 -20.45 -7.26
CA VAL A 416 19.13 -20.29 -6.80
C VAL A 416 20.06 -20.94 -7.79
N GLU A 417 20.83 -20.13 -8.52
CA GLU A 417 21.87 -20.64 -9.41
C GLU A 417 23.19 -20.86 -8.64
N GLU A 418 23.64 -22.11 -8.59
CA GLU A 418 25.00 -22.44 -8.14
C GLU A 418 25.99 -22.24 -9.32
N GLY A 419 27.09 -21.48 -9.10
CA GLY A 419 28.09 -21.22 -10.15
C GLY A 419 28.67 -22.48 -10.82
N GLY A 420 29.30 -22.33 -11.99
CA GLY A 420 29.77 -23.43 -12.84
C GLY A 420 31.28 -23.53 -13.02
N CYS A 421 31.76 -24.62 -13.64
CA CYS A 421 33.18 -24.81 -13.98
C CYS A 421 33.49 -24.39 -15.42
N GLU A 422 34.69 -23.82 -15.69
CA GLU A 422 35.22 -23.57 -17.06
C GLU A 422 35.26 -24.84 -17.94
N SER A 423 35.12 -26.02 -17.32
CA SER A 423 35.07 -27.30 -18.02
C SER A 423 33.81 -28.06 -17.63
N ASP A 424 33.01 -28.35 -18.65
CA ASP A 424 31.77 -29.16 -18.62
C ASP A 424 31.97 -30.62 -18.16
N GLU A 425 33.21 -31.02 -17.82
CA GLU A 425 33.51 -32.35 -17.27
C GLU A 425 33.34 -32.40 -15.73
N PHE A 426 33.18 -31.25 -15.04
CA PHE A 426 33.22 -31.18 -13.57
C PHE A 426 32.06 -30.35 -12.99
N MET A 427 31.10 -31.06 -12.40
CA MET A 427 29.89 -30.50 -11.75
C MET A 427 30.12 -30.03 -10.29
N ASN A 428 31.36 -30.05 -9.77
CA ASN A 428 31.61 -29.55 -8.42
C ASN A 428 32.92 -28.75 -8.33
N GLU A 429 32.87 -27.70 -7.51
CA GLU A 429 33.94 -26.71 -7.35
C GLU A 429 35.28 -27.39 -7.05
N ASN A 430 35.26 -28.31 -6.09
CA ASN A 430 36.47 -28.97 -5.64
C ASN A 430 37.11 -29.84 -6.75
N ASP A 431 36.33 -30.53 -7.58
CA ASP A 431 36.85 -31.37 -8.66
C ASP A 431 37.27 -30.53 -9.87
N CYS A 432 36.56 -29.43 -10.16
CA CYS A 432 36.92 -28.42 -11.15
C CYS A 432 38.29 -27.80 -10.85
N GLU A 433 38.46 -27.26 -9.63
CA GLU A 433 39.71 -26.65 -9.19
C GLU A 433 40.87 -27.66 -9.16
N ASN A 434 40.59 -28.91 -8.76
CA ASN A 434 41.60 -29.97 -8.72
C ASN A 434 42.02 -30.45 -10.13
N ALA A 435 41.14 -30.31 -11.13
CA ALA A 435 41.44 -30.55 -12.53
C ALA A 435 42.21 -29.37 -13.17
N GLY A 436 42.19 -28.20 -12.53
CA GLY A 436 42.94 -27.01 -12.92
C GLY A 436 42.16 -26.04 -13.82
N TYR A 437 40.83 -26.15 -13.78
CA TYR A 437 39.87 -25.24 -14.40
C TYR A 437 39.38 -24.22 -13.38
N GLU A 438 38.99 -23.03 -13.82
CA GLU A 438 38.41 -21.99 -12.95
C GLU A 438 36.92 -22.27 -12.74
N TRP A 439 36.41 -21.99 -11.53
CA TRP A 439 34.99 -21.97 -11.22
C TRP A 439 34.50 -20.53 -11.38
N PHE A 440 33.40 -20.32 -12.09
CA PHE A 440 32.79 -19.03 -12.39
C PHE A 440 31.37 -18.97 -11.84
N GLY A 441 31.01 -17.88 -11.17
CA GLY A 441 29.68 -17.65 -10.57
C GLY A 441 29.75 -17.58 -9.04
N ASP A 442 29.37 -16.43 -8.48
CA ASP A 442 28.92 -16.35 -7.09
C ASP A 442 27.50 -16.95 -7.02
N THR A 443 27.07 -17.47 -5.88
CA THR A 443 25.70 -18.00 -5.75
C THR A 443 24.70 -16.85 -5.74
N GLU A 444 23.82 -16.80 -6.73
CA GLU A 444 22.81 -15.75 -6.91
C GLU A 444 21.41 -16.33 -6.70
N CYS A 445 20.52 -15.53 -6.14
CA CYS A 445 19.11 -15.88 -6.04
C CYS A 445 18.28 -14.95 -6.92
N PHE A 446 17.45 -15.54 -7.77
CA PHE A 446 16.47 -14.85 -8.60
C PHE A 446 15.10 -14.92 -7.93
N GLN A 447 14.41 -13.79 -7.88
CA GLN A 447 13.01 -13.71 -7.47
C GLN A 447 12.18 -13.22 -8.65
N TYR A 448 11.28 -14.07 -9.13
CA TYR A 448 10.31 -13.78 -10.18
C TYR A 448 8.96 -13.46 -9.56
N THR A 449 8.28 -12.42 -10.05
CA THR A 449 6.89 -12.10 -9.66
C THR A 449 5.96 -12.32 -10.84
N LEU A 450 4.88 -13.04 -10.59
CA LEU A 450 3.92 -13.48 -11.59
C LEU A 450 2.52 -12.96 -11.26
N ALA A 451 1.75 -12.60 -12.29
CA ALA A 451 0.36 -12.20 -12.14
C ALA A 451 -0.57 -13.11 -12.94
N TYR A 452 -1.75 -13.39 -12.41
CA TYR A 452 -2.77 -14.20 -13.08
C TYR A 452 -3.21 -13.55 -14.40
N ASP A 453 -3.23 -14.34 -15.47
CA ASP A 453 -3.69 -13.90 -16.79
C ASP A 453 -4.91 -14.73 -17.22
N GLU A 454 -6.09 -14.13 -17.08
CA GLU A 454 -7.37 -14.72 -17.48
C GLU A 454 -7.52 -14.89 -19.00
N ASN A 455 -6.69 -14.20 -19.80
CA ASN A 455 -6.77 -14.22 -21.25
C ASN A 455 -5.88 -15.31 -21.87
N HIS A 456 -4.94 -15.88 -21.11
CA HIS A 456 -4.12 -17.00 -21.53
C HIS A 456 -4.84 -18.32 -21.23
N ASP A 457 -5.17 -19.08 -22.27
CA ASP A 457 -6.04 -20.27 -22.19
C ASP A 457 -5.35 -21.52 -21.60
N GLY A 458 -4.15 -21.36 -21.06
CA GLY A 458 -3.35 -22.42 -20.46
C GLY A 458 -2.81 -23.41 -21.51
N SER A 459 -2.95 -23.09 -22.79
CA SER A 459 -2.35 -23.87 -23.85
C SER A 459 -0.90 -23.45 -24.05
N CYS A 460 -0.04 -24.45 -24.16
CA CYS A 460 1.30 -24.29 -24.66
C CYS A 460 1.21 -24.48 -26.17
N ASP A 461 0.92 -23.40 -26.91
CA ASP A 461 1.22 -23.38 -28.33
C ASP A 461 2.75 -23.27 -28.39
N GLU A 462 3.43 -24.39 -28.66
CA GLU A 462 4.70 -24.30 -29.36
C GLU A 462 4.41 -23.37 -30.54
N GLU A 463 4.91 -22.13 -30.50
CA GLU A 463 5.02 -21.37 -31.74
C GLU A 463 5.67 -22.36 -32.69
N ASN A 464 4.92 -22.73 -33.72
CA ASN A 464 5.45 -23.62 -34.72
C ASN A 464 6.59 -22.82 -35.33
N ASP A 465 7.80 -23.11 -34.89
CA ASP A 465 9.09 -22.75 -35.46
C ASP A 465 9.26 -23.41 -36.86
N ASP A 466 8.16 -23.50 -37.60
CA ASP A 466 8.05 -23.93 -38.99
C ASP A 466 8.23 -22.73 -39.95
N ASP A 467 8.36 -21.51 -39.45
CA ASP A 467 8.96 -20.41 -40.23
C ASP A 467 10.48 -20.53 -40.16
N HIS A 468 11.01 -21.49 -40.92
CA HIS A 468 12.44 -21.61 -41.18
C HIS A 468 12.97 -20.33 -41.84
N GLU A 469 13.42 -19.38 -41.03
CA GLU A 469 14.23 -18.27 -41.50
C GLU A 469 15.48 -18.83 -42.18
N CYS A 470 15.57 -18.66 -43.49
CA CYS A 470 16.76 -19.02 -44.22
C CYS A 470 17.77 -17.87 -44.18
N TYR A 471 19.00 -18.15 -43.79
CA TYR A 471 20.12 -17.20 -43.86
C TYR A 471 20.94 -17.40 -45.14
N SER A 472 20.77 -18.56 -45.79
CA SER A 472 21.45 -18.94 -47.02
C SER A 472 20.70 -20.03 -47.81
N ASP A 473 21.03 -20.18 -49.09
CA ASP A 473 20.51 -21.27 -49.94
C ASP A 473 20.84 -22.69 -49.43
N TYR A 474 21.68 -22.84 -48.41
CA TYR A 474 21.99 -24.15 -47.79
C TYR A 474 20.94 -24.58 -46.77
N ASP A 475 20.12 -23.64 -46.31
CA ASP A 475 19.09 -23.84 -45.29
C ASP A 475 17.75 -24.25 -45.93
N CYS A 476 17.66 -24.19 -47.27
CA CYS A 476 16.50 -24.61 -48.06
C CYS A 476 16.67 -26.00 -48.70
N GLU A 477 15.56 -26.70 -48.99
CA GLU A 477 15.61 -27.95 -49.75
C GLU A 477 16.25 -27.74 -51.14
N SER A 478 16.77 -28.82 -51.75
CA SER A 478 17.66 -28.78 -52.93
C SER A 478 17.13 -28.08 -54.19
N ASP A 479 15.86 -27.67 -54.16
CA ASP A 479 15.09 -27.14 -55.28
C ASP A 479 14.52 -25.72 -54.97
N GLN A 480 14.91 -25.12 -53.84
CA GLN A 480 14.51 -23.78 -53.36
C GLN A 480 15.72 -22.84 -53.21
N ILE A 481 15.49 -21.53 -53.18
CA ILE A 481 16.50 -20.48 -52.90
C ILE A 481 15.98 -19.53 -51.83
N CYS A 482 16.88 -19.00 -51.02
CA CYS A 482 16.55 -18.12 -49.92
C CYS A 482 16.39 -16.67 -50.39
N ILE A 483 15.21 -16.07 -50.18
CA ILE A 483 14.91 -14.68 -50.52
C ILE A 483 14.16 -14.05 -49.34
N ASP A 484 14.72 -13.00 -48.76
CA ASP A 484 14.12 -12.22 -47.65
C ASP A 484 13.63 -13.09 -46.48
N GLY A 485 14.42 -14.09 -46.09
CA GLY A 485 14.12 -15.00 -44.99
C GLY A 485 13.30 -16.23 -45.36
N GLU A 486 12.79 -16.33 -46.60
CA GLU A 486 11.94 -17.46 -47.01
C GLU A 486 12.48 -18.30 -48.20
N CYS A 487 12.23 -19.61 -48.17
CA CYS A 487 12.63 -20.55 -49.23
C CYS A 487 11.65 -20.60 -50.41
N THR A 488 12.04 -20.07 -51.58
CA THR A 488 11.19 -19.95 -52.78
C THR A 488 11.60 -20.87 -53.94
N TYR A 489 10.64 -21.30 -54.79
CA TYR A 489 10.91 -22.16 -55.96
C TYR A 489 11.28 -21.34 -57.20
N ASN A 490 12.36 -21.73 -57.88
CA ASN A 490 12.89 -21.03 -59.06
C ASN A 490 12.15 -21.47 -60.35
N ASP A 491 10.96 -20.92 -60.58
CA ASP A 491 10.28 -20.97 -61.88
C ASP A 491 10.45 -19.61 -62.58
N ASP A 492 11.35 -19.51 -63.56
CA ASP A 492 10.97 -18.99 -64.88
C ASP A 492 12.11 -18.96 -65.90
N GLY A 493 11.84 -19.55 -67.07
CA GLY A 493 12.60 -19.32 -68.28
C GLY A 493 12.03 -18.16 -69.09
N GLY A 494 12.76 -17.05 -69.22
CA GLY A 494 12.42 -15.99 -70.19
C GLY A 494 13.35 -14.75 -70.23
N ASP A 495 14.11 -14.63 -71.32
CA ASP A 495 14.82 -13.45 -71.88
C ASP A 495 15.87 -12.64 -71.06
N GLU A 496 17.12 -12.61 -71.56
CA GLU A 496 18.32 -11.95 -70.99
C GLU A 496 18.21 -10.42 -70.75
N ASN A 497 17.15 -9.74 -71.22
CA ASN A 497 17.01 -8.29 -71.14
C ASN A 497 16.18 -7.80 -69.94
N CYS A 498 15.29 -8.62 -69.39
CA CYS A 498 14.34 -8.20 -68.35
C CYS A 498 15.03 -7.89 -67.01
N SER A 499 15.96 -8.76 -66.59
CA SER A 499 16.77 -8.54 -65.38
C SER A 499 17.63 -7.28 -65.46
N THR A 500 18.12 -6.94 -66.66
CA THR A 500 18.97 -5.74 -66.85
C THR A 500 18.17 -4.45 -66.68
N TYR A 501 16.95 -4.38 -67.23
CA TYR A 501 16.10 -3.21 -67.07
C TYR A 501 15.59 -3.04 -65.63
N LEU A 502 15.23 -4.14 -64.97
CA LEU A 502 14.77 -4.12 -63.58
C LEU A 502 15.88 -3.65 -62.62
N MET A 503 17.10 -4.19 -62.75
CA MET A 503 18.25 -3.72 -61.97
C MET A 503 18.55 -2.24 -62.20
N THR A 504 18.48 -1.77 -63.45
CA THR A 504 18.70 -0.34 -63.76
C THR A 504 17.63 0.55 -63.14
N TYR A 505 16.38 0.09 -63.05
CA TYR A 505 15.32 0.81 -62.35
C TYR A 505 15.58 0.86 -60.84
N ILE A 506 15.85 -0.30 -60.22
CA ILE A 506 16.11 -0.43 -58.78
C ILE A 506 17.30 0.44 -58.35
N ASP A 507 18.40 0.41 -59.10
CA ASP A 507 19.62 1.17 -58.80
C ASP A 507 19.41 2.70 -58.77
N ASN A 508 18.37 3.21 -59.45
CA ASN A 508 18.15 4.65 -59.61
C ASN A 508 16.89 5.14 -58.88
N ILE A 509 15.87 4.30 -58.68
CA ILE A 509 14.59 4.72 -58.09
C ILE A 509 14.72 5.11 -56.62
N PHE A 510 15.61 4.47 -55.86
CA PHE A 510 15.87 4.80 -54.45
C PHE A 510 16.29 6.27 -54.28
N ASN A 511 17.16 6.77 -55.17
CA ASN A 511 17.61 8.16 -55.14
C ASN A 511 16.49 9.13 -55.52
N VAL A 512 15.52 8.71 -56.34
CA VAL A 512 14.36 9.52 -56.74
C VAL A 512 13.38 9.64 -55.59
N VAL A 513 13.06 8.53 -54.90
CA VAL A 513 12.15 8.52 -53.76
C VAL A 513 12.73 9.27 -52.56
N SER A 514 14.03 9.15 -52.32
CA SER A 514 14.74 9.91 -51.27
C SER A 514 14.96 11.40 -51.60
N GLY A 515 14.52 11.88 -52.78
CA GLY A 515 14.66 13.28 -53.18
C GLY A 515 16.09 13.74 -53.45
N THR A 516 17.05 12.81 -53.53
CA THR A 516 18.49 13.10 -53.72
C THR A 516 18.95 12.97 -55.18
N ALA A 517 18.11 12.40 -56.04
CA ALA A 517 18.41 12.19 -57.46
C ALA A 517 18.55 13.50 -58.24
N SER A 518 19.51 13.51 -59.17
CA SER A 518 19.53 14.47 -60.27
C SER A 518 18.41 14.15 -61.29
N ILE A 519 18.04 15.15 -62.10
CA ILE A 519 17.08 14.98 -63.20
C ILE A 519 17.50 13.84 -64.14
N GLU A 520 18.80 13.66 -64.38
CA GLU A 520 19.34 12.60 -65.26
C GLU A 520 19.18 11.19 -64.66
N GLU A 521 19.30 11.05 -63.34
CA GLU A 521 19.08 9.78 -62.62
C GLU A 521 17.58 9.43 -62.57
N CYS A 522 16.72 10.42 -62.36
CA CYS A 522 15.26 10.24 -62.43
C CYS A 522 14.81 9.80 -63.83
N GLU A 523 15.29 10.48 -64.88
CA GLU A 523 15.03 10.06 -66.25
C GLU A 523 15.56 8.65 -66.54
N THR A 524 16.70 8.26 -65.95
CA THR A 524 17.29 6.92 -66.13
C THR A 524 16.42 5.83 -65.50
N ALA A 525 15.92 6.04 -64.27
CA ALA A 525 14.99 5.13 -63.60
C ALA A 525 13.70 4.95 -64.41
N TYR A 526 13.02 6.05 -64.77
CA TYR A 526 11.76 5.99 -65.49
C TYR A 526 11.90 5.37 -66.90
N ASN A 527 13.01 5.61 -67.60
CA ASN A 527 13.24 4.94 -68.89
C ASN A 527 13.49 3.43 -68.74
N ALA A 528 14.12 2.99 -67.64
CA ALA A 528 14.38 1.57 -67.40
C ALA A 528 13.08 0.79 -67.17
N ILE A 529 12.17 1.31 -66.35
CA ILE A 529 10.88 0.64 -66.09
C ILE A 529 9.96 0.65 -67.32
N VAL A 530 9.96 1.72 -68.12
CA VAL A 530 9.20 1.76 -69.38
C VAL A 530 9.71 0.70 -70.37
N ASN A 531 11.02 0.46 -70.43
CA ASN A 531 11.58 -0.60 -71.29
C ASN A 531 11.30 -2.00 -70.75
N TYR A 532 11.34 -2.17 -69.42
CA TYR A 532 10.93 -3.41 -68.75
C TYR A 532 9.49 -3.79 -69.12
N CYS A 533 8.56 -2.83 -69.07
CA CYS A 533 7.17 -3.06 -69.43
C CYS A 533 6.94 -3.32 -70.92
N ASN A 534 7.65 -2.60 -71.80
CA ASN A 534 7.50 -2.75 -73.24
C ASN A 534 8.02 -4.08 -73.80
N GLU A 535 8.97 -4.72 -73.11
CA GLU A 535 9.48 -6.04 -73.47
C GLU A 535 8.60 -7.19 -72.91
N GLY A 536 7.56 -6.86 -72.12
CA GLY A 536 6.63 -7.85 -71.56
C GLY A 536 7.24 -8.68 -70.44
N CYS A 537 8.08 -8.07 -69.61
CA CYS A 537 8.88 -8.73 -68.58
C CYS A 537 8.12 -9.12 -67.30
N GLU A 538 6.81 -8.89 -67.23
CA GLU A 538 6.01 -9.24 -66.05
C GLU A 538 5.39 -10.63 -66.12
N SER A 539 5.31 -11.27 -64.95
CA SER A 539 4.55 -12.51 -64.80
C SER A 539 3.05 -12.22 -64.89
N THR A 540 2.35 -12.96 -65.74
CA THR A 540 0.90 -12.85 -65.88
C THR A 540 0.14 -13.45 -64.70
N ASP A 541 0.85 -14.07 -63.76
CA ASP A 541 0.28 -14.79 -62.63
C ASP A 541 0.32 -13.98 -61.31
N LEU A 542 0.92 -12.77 -61.31
CA LEU A 542 0.91 -11.85 -60.17
C LEU A 542 -0.38 -11.00 -60.12
N PRO A 543 -0.91 -10.66 -58.92
CA PRO A 543 -2.03 -9.74 -58.74
C PRO A 543 -1.81 -8.37 -59.43
N GLU A 544 -2.86 -7.71 -59.93
CA GLU A 544 -2.76 -6.38 -60.60
C GLU A 544 -2.10 -5.30 -59.73
N GLU A 545 -2.17 -5.43 -58.39
CA GLU A 545 -1.60 -4.47 -57.43
C GLU A 545 -0.09 -4.65 -57.21
N GLU A 546 0.46 -5.82 -57.59
CA GLU A 546 1.88 -6.16 -57.48
C GLU A 546 2.61 -6.10 -58.84
N GLN A 547 1.88 -5.77 -59.91
CA GLN A 547 2.44 -5.51 -61.23
C GLN A 547 3.03 -4.10 -61.30
N LEU A 548 4.30 -4.00 -61.64
CA LEU A 548 5.05 -2.75 -61.88
C LEU A 548 4.58 -2.00 -63.14
N CYS A 549 4.01 -2.70 -64.12
CA CYS A 549 3.65 -2.17 -65.43
C CYS A 549 2.17 -1.84 -65.52
N SER A 550 1.87 -0.56 -65.34
CA SER A 550 0.55 -0.04 -65.67
C SER A 550 0.42 0.35 -67.15
N ASP A 551 -0.81 0.37 -67.67
CA ASP A 551 -1.15 0.88 -69.01
C ASP A 551 -0.66 2.33 -69.22
N ASP A 552 -0.54 3.10 -68.13
CA ASP A 552 -0.07 4.48 -68.12
C ASP A 552 1.46 4.58 -68.23
N LEU A 553 2.22 3.63 -67.66
CA LEU A 553 3.68 3.58 -67.71
C LEU A 553 4.21 3.10 -69.07
N SER A 554 3.57 2.10 -69.68
CA SER A 554 4.02 1.51 -70.97
C SER A 554 3.97 2.48 -72.17
N ASN A 555 3.34 3.65 -72.02
CA ASN A 555 3.12 4.63 -73.09
C ASN A 555 3.75 6.02 -72.86
N LEU A 556 4.59 6.19 -71.83
CA LEU A 556 5.25 7.47 -71.56
C LEU A 556 6.29 7.80 -72.63
N ASP A 557 6.25 9.02 -73.15
CA ASP A 557 7.30 9.54 -74.03
C ASP A 557 8.36 10.32 -73.24
N SER A 558 9.52 10.55 -73.87
CA SER A 558 10.65 11.20 -73.21
C SER A 558 10.35 12.63 -72.75
N GLU A 559 9.38 13.33 -73.36
CA GLU A 559 8.97 14.68 -72.94
C GLU A 559 8.12 14.62 -71.66
N ALA A 560 7.25 13.63 -71.51
CA ALA A 560 6.46 13.39 -70.30
C ALA A 560 7.34 12.97 -69.12
N ILE A 561 8.34 12.10 -69.34
CA ILE A 561 9.29 11.68 -68.29
C ILE A 561 10.07 12.88 -67.73
N THR A 562 10.58 13.75 -68.62
CA THR A 562 11.32 14.95 -68.22
C THR A 562 10.46 15.88 -67.35
N ALA A 563 9.21 16.13 -67.75
CA ALA A 563 8.30 17.02 -67.03
C ALA A 563 7.92 16.49 -65.63
N SER A 564 7.77 15.17 -65.49
CA SER A 564 7.51 14.53 -64.19
C SER A 564 8.70 14.66 -63.25
N CYS A 565 9.93 14.43 -63.75
CA CYS A 565 11.15 14.58 -62.96
C CYS A 565 11.42 16.05 -62.55
N GLU A 566 11.08 17.03 -63.40
CA GLU A 566 11.19 18.46 -63.04
C GLU A 566 10.21 18.89 -61.93
N MET A 567 9.04 18.25 -61.84
CA MET A 567 8.03 18.55 -60.82
C MET A 567 8.37 17.94 -59.45
N LEU A 568 9.02 16.76 -59.44
CA LEU A 568 9.42 16.05 -58.23
C LEU A 568 10.64 16.68 -57.52
N ILE A 569 11.51 17.39 -58.25
CA ILE A 569 12.83 17.84 -57.73
C ILE A 569 12.88 19.37 -57.44
N GLY A 570 11.79 20.12 -57.64
CA GLY A 570 11.74 21.59 -57.51
C GLY A 570 11.11 22.10 -56.20
N GLY A 571 11.92 22.35 -55.17
CA GLY A 571 11.48 22.71 -53.80
C GLY A 571 10.66 24.00 -53.63
N SER A 572 9.64 23.92 -52.78
CA SER A 572 8.83 25.03 -52.24
C SER A 572 9.38 25.53 -50.90
N ASP A 573 9.32 26.85 -50.66
CA ASP A 573 9.60 27.42 -49.33
C ASP A 573 8.50 26.96 -48.35
N ILE A 574 8.82 25.99 -47.49
CA ILE A 574 7.98 25.52 -46.39
C ILE A 574 8.36 26.32 -45.13
N TYR A 575 7.36 26.91 -44.47
CA TYR A 575 7.52 27.70 -43.25
C TYR A 575 7.15 26.84 -42.03
N GLY A 576 7.92 26.96 -40.95
CA GLY A 576 7.69 26.26 -39.68
C GLY A 576 8.89 26.41 -38.74
N CYS A 577 8.82 25.84 -37.54
CA CYS A 577 9.97 25.85 -36.63
C CYS A 577 11.12 24.98 -37.18
N ILE A 578 12.33 25.54 -37.22
CA ILE A 578 13.55 24.84 -37.68
C ILE A 578 14.50 24.47 -36.55
N ASP A 579 14.13 24.77 -35.30
CA ASP A 579 14.94 24.46 -34.13
C ASP A 579 14.62 23.02 -33.70
N GLN A 580 15.62 22.14 -33.76
CA GLN A 580 15.48 20.73 -33.45
C GLN A 580 15.12 20.45 -31.98
N ASN A 581 15.29 21.44 -31.09
CA ASN A 581 14.98 21.33 -29.67
C ASN A 581 13.56 21.85 -29.33
N ALA A 582 12.77 22.23 -30.34
CA ALA A 582 11.40 22.71 -30.16
C ALA A 582 10.38 21.59 -30.40
N CYS A 583 9.30 21.59 -29.63
CA CYS A 583 8.23 20.58 -29.67
C CYS A 583 7.45 20.56 -30.98
N ASN A 584 7.45 21.67 -31.70
CA ASN A 584 6.84 21.76 -33.02
C ASN A 584 7.90 21.89 -34.14
N TYR A 585 9.07 21.29 -33.94
CA TYR A 585 10.10 21.19 -34.97
C TYR A 585 9.53 20.55 -36.24
N ASN A 586 9.70 21.24 -37.37
CA ASN A 586 9.26 20.75 -38.67
C ASN A 586 10.49 20.55 -39.56
N ILE A 587 10.84 19.28 -39.79
CA ILE A 587 12.00 18.91 -40.62
C ILE A 587 11.87 19.33 -42.09
N GLU A 588 10.63 19.51 -42.58
CA GLU A 588 10.39 20.00 -43.94
C GLU A 588 10.49 21.53 -44.02
N ALA A 589 10.48 22.24 -42.90
CA ALA A 589 10.54 23.70 -42.88
C ALA A 589 11.90 24.20 -43.38
N THR A 590 11.87 24.93 -44.49
CA THR A 590 13.03 25.58 -45.11
C THR A 590 13.25 27.00 -44.60
N ILE A 591 12.25 27.60 -43.93
CA ILE A 591 12.28 28.96 -43.38
C ILE A 591 11.63 28.97 -41.99
N ASN A 592 12.39 29.44 -40.98
CA ASN A 592 11.84 29.68 -39.65
C ASN A 592 10.79 30.80 -39.68
N ASP A 593 9.61 30.54 -39.15
CA ASP A 593 8.50 31.50 -39.03
C ASP A 593 8.26 32.03 -37.62
N GLU A 594 9.19 31.75 -36.69
CA GLU A 594 9.12 32.12 -35.26
C GLU A 594 7.98 31.44 -34.49
N SER A 595 7.49 30.29 -34.98
CA SER A 595 6.45 29.49 -34.30
C SER A 595 6.97 28.53 -33.22
N CYS A 596 8.28 28.40 -33.02
CA CYS A 596 8.87 27.41 -32.12
C CYS A 596 8.28 27.42 -30.70
N GLU A 597 7.72 26.28 -30.28
CA GLU A 597 7.23 26.01 -28.92
C GLU A 597 8.23 25.08 -28.22
N TYR A 598 8.48 25.29 -26.94
CA TYR A 598 9.43 24.49 -26.15
C TYR A 598 8.69 23.87 -24.98
N ALA A 599 9.17 22.71 -24.54
CA ALA A 599 8.65 22.02 -23.38
C ALA A 599 8.77 22.90 -22.12
N GLN A 600 7.88 22.65 -21.17
CA GLN A 600 7.97 23.28 -19.85
C GLN A 600 9.20 22.71 -19.11
N GLU A 601 9.77 23.48 -18.18
CA GLU A 601 10.87 23.00 -17.34
C GLU A 601 10.43 21.72 -16.61
N TYR A 602 11.26 20.67 -16.68
CA TYR A 602 11.03 19.29 -16.19
C TYR A 602 10.07 18.42 -17.00
N TYR A 603 9.49 18.92 -18.09
CA TYR A 603 8.59 18.15 -18.95
C TYR A 603 9.20 17.95 -20.35
N ASP A 604 8.72 16.92 -21.03
CA ASP A 604 8.94 16.72 -22.46
C ASP A 604 7.92 17.53 -23.30
N CYS A 605 7.94 17.30 -24.61
CA CYS A 605 7.10 18.02 -25.56
C CYS A 605 5.65 17.55 -25.64
N ASP A 606 5.37 16.35 -25.15
CA ASP A 606 4.03 15.77 -25.05
C ASP A 606 3.38 16.08 -23.69
N GLY A 607 4.16 16.69 -22.78
CA GLY A 607 3.72 17.09 -21.45
C GLY A 607 3.94 16.02 -20.40
N ASN A 608 4.72 14.98 -20.71
CA ASN A 608 5.13 13.97 -19.74
C ASN A 608 6.30 14.52 -18.91
N CYS A 609 6.41 14.05 -17.68
CA CYS A 609 7.54 14.41 -16.87
C CYS A 609 8.83 13.74 -17.38
N LEU A 610 9.97 14.40 -17.21
CA LEU A 610 11.30 13.85 -17.51
C LEU A 610 11.86 12.96 -16.38
N SER A 611 11.39 13.13 -15.15
CA SER A 611 11.77 12.39 -13.94
C SER A 611 10.57 12.34 -13.00
N ASP A 612 9.95 11.17 -12.91
CA ASP A 612 8.73 10.87 -12.15
C ASP A 612 8.91 9.46 -11.58
N ASP A 613 9.65 9.36 -10.48
CA ASP A 613 10.09 8.09 -9.89
C ASP A 613 8.91 7.29 -9.32
N ASP A 614 7.82 7.96 -8.91
CA ASP A 614 6.64 7.31 -8.31
C ASP A 614 5.40 7.25 -9.20
N GLY A 615 5.47 7.80 -10.41
CA GLY A 615 4.49 7.63 -11.48
C GLY A 615 3.18 8.38 -11.25
N ASP A 616 3.17 9.40 -10.39
CA ASP A 616 1.96 10.16 -10.05
C ASP A 616 1.62 11.26 -11.08
N GLY A 617 2.52 11.51 -12.04
CA GLY A 617 2.39 12.50 -13.11
C GLY A 617 2.87 13.91 -12.73
N THR A 618 3.36 14.09 -11.50
CA THR A 618 4.18 15.22 -11.06
C THR A 618 5.64 14.92 -11.38
N CYS A 619 6.47 15.96 -11.46
CA CYS A 619 7.91 15.75 -11.61
C CYS A 619 8.59 15.79 -10.25
N ASP A 620 9.58 14.92 -10.04
CA ASP A 620 10.35 14.84 -8.81
C ASP A 620 10.88 16.23 -8.38
N GLU A 621 11.33 17.06 -9.32
CA GLU A 621 11.85 18.40 -9.00
C GLU A 621 10.78 19.42 -8.56
N ASN A 622 9.50 19.08 -8.78
CA ASN A 622 8.33 19.84 -8.35
C ASN A 622 7.62 19.21 -7.15
N GLU A 623 8.04 18.03 -6.70
CA GLU A 623 7.48 17.35 -5.54
C GLU A 623 7.92 17.99 -4.23
N ASN A 624 7.08 17.83 -3.22
CA ASN A 624 7.44 18.18 -1.87
C ASN A 624 8.04 16.97 -1.15
N THR A 625 9.33 17.05 -0.85
CA THR A 625 10.08 15.96 -0.22
C THR A 625 10.09 16.03 1.30
N THR A 626 9.58 17.11 1.89
CA THR A 626 9.78 17.39 3.31
C THR A 626 8.63 18.18 3.90
N TRP A 627 8.33 17.91 5.17
CA TRP A 627 7.33 18.63 5.94
C TRP A 627 7.91 19.03 7.29
N THR A 628 7.63 20.26 7.72
CA THR A 628 7.76 20.64 9.12
C THR A 628 6.37 20.84 9.72
N PHE A 629 6.02 19.95 10.65
CA PHE A 629 4.77 19.97 11.38
C PHE A 629 4.89 20.80 12.65
N ILE A 630 3.84 21.53 12.99
CA ILE A 630 3.78 22.39 14.17
C ILE A 630 2.47 22.10 14.89
N ALA A 631 2.57 21.64 16.14
CA ALA A 631 1.41 21.47 17.00
C ALA A 631 0.94 22.85 17.47
N ASN A 632 -0.30 23.20 17.15
CA ASN A 632 -0.92 24.41 17.67
C ASN A 632 -1.96 24.02 18.72
N GLU A 633 -1.69 24.34 19.98
CA GLU A 633 -2.55 23.93 21.10
C GLU A 633 -3.98 24.45 20.93
N GLY A 634 -4.14 25.65 20.37
CA GLY A 634 -5.39 26.38 20.48
C GLY A 634 -5.62 26.88 21.90
N ASN A 635 -6.82 27.41 22.15
CA ASN A 635 -7.18 27.89 23.48
C ASN A 635 -7.83 26.75 24.26
N TYR A 636 -7.34 26.52 25.48
CA TYR A 636 -7.93 25.55 26.39
C TYR A 636 -9.45 25.68 26.52
N GLY A 637 -10.18 24.59 26.25
CA GLY A 637 -11.63 24.52 26.32
C GLY A 637 -12.36 25.05 25.08
N ALA A 638 -11.63 25.50 24.05
CA ALA A 638 -12.23 26.04 22.82
C ALA A 638 -12.26 25.02 21.68
N SER A 639 -11.53 23.90 21.80
CA SER A 639 -11.47 22.84 20.80
C SER A 639 -11.10 23.39 19.41
N ASN A 640 -10.03 24.17 19.36
CA ASN A 640 -9.52 24.85 18.18
C ASN A 640 -8.00 24.64 18.01
N GLY A 641 -7.48 23.50 18.47
CA GLY A 641 -6.11 23.08 18.21
C GLY A 641 -5.99 22.51 16.80
N SER A 642 -4.87 22.78 16.14
CA SER A 642 -4.63 22.46 14.73
C SER A 642 -3.16 22.07 14.51
N ILE A 643 -2.84 21.55 13.34
CA ILE A 643 -1.45 21.35 12.91
C ILE A 643 -1.17 22.32 11.77
N SER A 644 -0.05 23.04 11.85
CA SER A 644 0.47 23.77 10.70
C SER A 644 1.56 22.94 10.02
N MET A 645 1.52 22.88 8.69
CA MET A 645 2.45 22.12 7.85
C MET A 645 3.19 23.10 6.96
N ILE A 646 4.52 23.00 6.93
CA ILE A 646 5.38 23.85 6.11
C ILE A 646 6.14 22.97 5.13
N ASP A 647 5.96 23.20 3.84
CA ASP A 647 6.62 22.47 2.75
C ASP A 647 8.03 23.01 2.47
N ASP A 648 8.77 22.33 1.60
CA ASP A 648 10.11 22.72 1.17
C ASP A 648 10.19 24.07 0.47
N PHE A 649 9.07 24.49 -0.13
CA PHE A 649 8.93 25.77 -0.81
C PHE A 649 8.60 26.92 0.15
N GLY A 650 8.33 26.62 1.43
CA GLY A 650 7.98 27.56 2.48
C GLY A 650 6.52 28.02 2.44
N ASN A 651 5.64 27.29 1.76
CA ASN A 651 4.20 27.46 1.89
C ASN A 651 3.72 26.89 3.22
N VAL A 652 2.62 27.45 3.74
CA VAL A 652 2.06 27.04 5.02
C VAL A 652 0.62 26.59 4.81
N TYR A 653 0.33 25.38 5.27
CA TYR A 653 -0.99 24.78 5.30
C TYR A 653 -1.38 24.59 6.76
N GLU A 654 -2.68 24.56 7.04
CA GLU A 654 -3.20 24.35 8.39
C GLU A 654 -4.37 23.38 8.31
N THR A 655 -4.40 22.39 9.20
CA THR A 655 -5.52 21.47 9.30
C THR A 655 -6.75 22.17 9.85
N GLU A 656 -7.91 21.57 9.64
CA GLU A 656 -9.09 21.88 10.46
C GLU A 656 -8.81 21.57 11.94
N SER A 657 -9.72 22.01 12.82
CA SER A 657 -9.59 21.75 14.26
C SER A 657 -9.59 20.26 14.56
N LEU A 658 -8.55 19.79 15.25
CA LEU A 658 -8.40 18.38 15.62
C LEU A 658 -9.00 18.07 17.00
N GLY A 659 -9.20 19.11 17.80
CA GLY A 659 -9.68 18.98 19.18
C GLY A 659 -9.14 20.10 20.07
N ASP A 660 -9.05 19.81 21.36
CA ASP A 660 -8.67 20.74 22.41
C ASP A 660 -7.26 20.42 22.91
N VAL A 661 -6.34 21.34 22.67
CA VAL A 661 -4.91 21.25 23.03
C VAL A 661 -4.19 20.16 22.26
N VAL A 662 -3.83 20.44 21.00
CA VAL A 662 -2.81 19.66 20.27
C VAL A 662 -1.45 19.95 20.92
N GLN A 663 -0.97 19.00 21.70
CA GLN A 663 0.03 19.25 22.72
C GLN A 663 1.44 18.90 22.25
N SER A 664 1.61 17.74 21.60
CA SER A 664 2.88 17.28 21.07
C SER A 664 2.67 16.42 19.82
N LEU A 665 3.70 16.32 18.99
CA LEU A 665 3.70 15.49 17.80
C LEU A 665 5.10 14.94 17.48
N GLU A 666 5.15 13.77 16.86
CA GLU A 666 6.41 13.14 16.42
C GLU A 666 6.18 12.41 15.10
N VAL A 667 7.23 12.36 14.27
CA VAL A 667 7.23 11.62 13.02
C VAL A 667 7.85 10.25 13.25
N TYR A 668 7.20 9.20 12.74
CA TYR A 668 7.73 7.84 12.73
C TYR A 668 7.44 7.18 11.39
N ASN A 669 8.49 6.92 10.61
CA ASN A 669 8.38 6.60 9.19
C ASN A 669 7.51 7.67 8.49
N ASP A 670 6.55 7.26 7.67
CA ASP A 670 5.60 8.15 7.00
C ASP A 670 4.32 8.37 7.83
N LYS A 671 4.43 8.38 9.16
CA LYS A 671 3.31 8.64 10.06
C LYS A 671 3.59 9.80 11.01
N LEU A 672 2.60 10.67 11.17
CA LEU A 672 2.60 11.71 12.19
C LEU A 672 1.73 11.28 13.38
N ILE A 673 2.37 11.08 14.53
CA ILE A 673 1.70 10.75 15.79
C ILE A 673 1.46 12.05 16.55
N VAL A 674 0.21 12.30 16.94
CA VAL A 674 -0.24 13.58 17.50
C VAL A 674 -0.98 13.34 18.81
N ILE A 675 -0.57 14.04 19.86
CA ILE A 675 -1.23 13.97 21.17
C ILE A 675 -2.15 15.15 21.39
N LEU A 676 -3.40 14.87 21.77
CA LEU A 676 -4.38 15.86 22.15
C LEU A 676 -4.64 15.77 23.65
N ASN A 677 -4.12 16.76 24.39
CA ASN A 677 -4.10 16.75 25.84
C ASN A 677 -5.51 16.75 26.45
N ASN A 678 -6.33 17.76 26.14
CA ASN A 678 -7.62 17.95 26.81
C ASN A 678 -8.75 17.15 26.13
N THR A 679 -8.54 16.74 24.87
CA THR A 679 -9.39 15.75 24.19
C THR A 679 -9.10 14.32 24.64
N HIS A 680 -7.93 14.08 25.26
CA HIS A 680 -7.53 12.76 25.76
C HIS A 680 -7.38 11.71 24.66
N MET A 681 -6.77 12.08 23.53
CA MET A 681 -6.58 11.19 22.39
C MET A 681 -5.15 11.23 21.86
N ILE A 682 -4.76 10.15 21.19
CA ILE A 682 -3.67 10.11 20.21
C ILE A 682 -4.34 10.06 18.83
N LYS A 683 -3.84 10.84 17.88
CA LYS A 683 -4.21 10.74 16.47
C LYS A 683 -2.99 10.36 15.63
N ILE A 684 -3.18 9.53 14.62
CA ILE A 684 -2.11 9.07 13.74
C ILE A 684 -2.53 9.32 12.30
N TYR A 685 -1.67 10.00 11.54
CA TYR A 685 -1.92 10.36 10.15
C TYR A 685 -0.81 9.80 9.28
N ASP A 686 -1.14 9.32 8.09
CA ASP A 686 -0.13 9.08 7.05
C ASP A 686 0.34 10.42 6.48
N ILE A 687 1.63 10.51 6.22
CA ILE A 687 2.29 11.67 5.63
C ILE A 687 2.51 11.36 4.16
N THR A 688 2.06 12.27 3.29
CA THR A 688 2.30 12.23 1.85
C THR A 688 2.95 13.55 1.41
N GLU A 689 3.46 13.61 0.20
CA GLU A 689 3.95 14.87 -0.39
C GLU A 689 2.89 15.99 -0.41
N ASN A 690 1.60 15.62 -0.44
CA ASN A 690 0.46 16.52 -0.46
C ASN A 690 0.01 16.95 0.95
N GLY A 691 0.60 16.38 2.01
CA GLY A 691 0.34 16.73 3.40
C GLY A 691 -0.06 15.52 4.24
N LEU A 692 -1.00 15.73 5.17
CA LEU A 692 -1.54 14.62 5.98
C LEU A 692 -2.73 13.98 5.28
N SER A 693 -2.73 12.65 5.19
CA SER A 693 -3.90 11.87 4.80
C SER A 693 -4.96 11.95 5.90
N MET A 694 -6.19 12.33 5.52
CA MET A 694 -7.28 12.59 6.45
C MET A 694 -8.53 11.78 6.06
N PRO A 695 -9.28 11.21 7.03
CA PRO A 695 -9.07 11.30 8.48
C PRO A 695 -7.96 10.36 8.97
N GLY A 696 -7.31 10.73 10.08
CA GLY A 696 -6.34 9.87 10.75
C GLY A 696 -7.01 8.89 11.73
N ILE A 697 -6.23 7.94 12.23
CA ILE A 697 -6.63 6.97 13.26
C ILE A 697 -6.76 7.69 14.60
N GLU A 698 -7.84 7.46 15.34
CA GLU A 698 -8.06 8.03 16.68
C GLU A 698 -7.98 6.96 17.77
N ILE A 699 -7.16 7.21 18.79
CA ILE A 699 -6.96 6.31 19.92
C ILE A 699 -7.27 7.04 21.23
N SER A 700 -8.25 6.54 21.97
CA SER A 700 -8.56 7.07 23.30
C SER A 700 -7.46 6.75 24.30
N THR A 701 -7.01 7.76 25.03
CA THR A 701 -6.06 7.59 26.14
C THR A 701 -6.75 7.31 27.49
N GLY A 702 -8.08 7.20 27.50
CA GLY A 702 -8.84 6.92 28.72
C GLY A 702 -8.86 8.09 29.72
N GLY A 703 -8.92 9.32 29.22
CA GLY A 703 -9.02 10.52 30.07
C GLY A 703 -7.70 10.91 30.77
N SER A 704 -6.55 10.42 30.29
CA SER A 704 -5.28 10.51 31.01
C SER A 704 -4.59 11.88 30.92
N SER A 705 -5.05 12.78 30.07
CA SER A 705 -4.41 14.09 29.82
C SER A 705 -2.94 13.94 29.39
N PRO A 706 -2.71 13.41 28.19
CA PRO A 706 -1.36 13.15 27.66
C PRO A 706 -0.58 14.46 27.40
N ARG A 707 0.75 14.45 27.56
CA ARG A 707 1.60 15.67 27.59
C ARG A 707 2.71 15.68 26.56
N ASP A 708 3.59 14.69 26.60
CA ASP A 708 4.73 14.57 25.72
C ASP A 708 4.86 13.13 25.26
N LEU A 709 5.60 12.88 24.19
CA LEU A 709 5.80 11.54 23.66
C LEU A 709 7.20 11.30 23.13
N GLU A 710 7.59 10.02 23.11
CA GLU A 710 8.83 9.56 22.52
C GLU A 710 8.58 8.18 21.91
N ILE A 711 9.14 7.93 20.72
CA ILE A 711 8.92 6.68 19.99
C ILE A 711 10.17 5.81 20.07
N ILE A 712 10.00 4.59 20.58
CA ILE A 712 11.09 3.65 20.83
C ILE A 712 10.63 2.24 20.45
N ASN A 713 11.28 1.60 19.49
CA ASN A 713 10.99 0.22 19.05
C ASN A 713 9.49 0.00 18.75
N ASP A 714 8.92 0.77 17.82
CA ASP A 714 7.49 0.72 17.43
C ASP A 714 6.51 1.01 18.58
N LYS A 715 6.98 1.64 19.67
CA LYS A 715 6.15 1.98 20.83
C LYS A 715 6.23 3.46 21.17
N VAL A 716 5.08 4.07 21.35
CA VAL A 716 4.93 5.43 21.84
C VAL A 716 4.89 5.40 23.36
N TYR A 717 5.91 5.96 23.99
CA TYR A 717 5.90 6.26 25.42
C TYR A 717 5.37 7.68 25.59
N PHE A 718 4.34 7.87 26.40
CA PHE A 718 3.76 9.21 26.59
C PHE A 718 3.40 9.50 28.03
N THR A 719 3.67 10.73 28.47
CA THR A 719 3.41 11.21 29.83
C THR A 719 1.97 11.66 30.01
N ASN A 720 1.44 11.51 31.22
CA ASN A 720 0.04 11.81 31.50
C ASN A 720 -0.15 12.47 32.87
N TRP A 721 -0.94 13.54 32.90
CA TRP A 721 -1.22 14.29 34.13
C TRP A 721 -2.35 13.71 34.97
N ASN A 722 -3.47 13.28 34.36
CA ASN A 722 -4.62 12.83 35.15
C ASN A 722 -4.37 11.45 35.78
N SER A 723 -3.65 10.58 35.07
CA SER A 723 -3.28 9.24 35.55
C SER A 723 -1.94 9.20 36.30
N ASN A 724 -1.14 10.27 36.27
CA ASN A 724 0.20 10.34 36.88
C ASN A 724 1.11 9.18 36.46
N ASP A 725 1.19 8.91 35.17
CA ASP A 725 1.91 7.77 34.63
C ASP A 725 2.55 8.08 33.28
N ILE A 726 3.37 7.13 32.82
CA ILE A 726 3.79 7.03 31.44
C ILE A 726 3.12 5.80 30.88
N LYS A 727 2.38 5.97 29.79
CA LYS A 727 1.74 4.86 29.09
C LYS A 727 2.57 4.45 27.90
N VAL A 728 2.48 3.17 27.54
CA VAL A 728 3.18 2.58 26.40
C VAL A 728 2.13 2.10 25.41
N PHE A 729 2.11 2.70 24.23
CA PHE A 729 1.20 2.41 23.15
C PHE A 729 1.97 1.75 22.00
N ASN A 730 1.44 0.65 21.49
CA ASN A 730 2.07 -0.15 20.44
C ASN A 730 1.51 0.25 19.07
N LEU A 731 2.40 0.66 18.15
CA LEU A 731 2.04 1.16 16.82
C LEU A 731 1.60 0.06 15.84
N TYR A 732 1.85 -1.21 16.15
CA TYR A 732 1.43 -2.34 15.32
C TYR A 732 -0.04 -2.72 15.53
N ASN A 733 -0.46 -2.85 16.78
CA ASN A 733 -1.82 -3.30 17.13
C ASN A 733 -2.72 -2.19 17.71
N TYR A 734 -2.20 -0.97 17.82
CA TYR A 734 -2.91 0.20 18.36
C TYR A 734 -3.44 0.01 19.79
N VAL A 735 -2.75 -0.79 20.61
CA VAL A 735 -3.12 -1.05 22.01
C VAL A 735 -2.18 -0.33 22.98
N ILE A 736 -2.76 0.27 24.03
CA ILE A 736 -2.01 0.73 25.20
C ILE A 736 -1.70 -0.48 26.08
N GLU A 737 -0.46 -0.98 26.00
CA GLU A 737 -0.04 -2.23 26.62
C GLU A 737 0.20 -2.11 28.13
N THR A 738 0.77 -0.99 28.58
CA THR A 738 1.18 -0.83 29.98
C THR A 738 1.20 0.62 30.44
N SER A 739 1.28 0.78 31.76
CA SER A 739 1.34 2.06 32.47
C SER A 739 2.37 1.99 33.59
N ILE A 740 3.30 2.95 33.59
CA ILE A 740 4.40 3.10 34.54
C ILE A 740 4.05 4.27 35.48
N PRO A 741 3.67 4.02 36.74
CA PRO A 741 3.24 5.08 37.64
C PRO A 741 4.41 5.99 38.06
N ILE A 742 4.14 7.29 38.09
CA ILE A 742 5.09 8.35 38.49
C ILE A 742 4.51 9.15 39.66
N GLU A 743 5.35 9.49 40.63
CA GLU A 743 4.95 10.37 41.73
C GLU A 743 5.02 11.84 41.27
N GLY A 744 3.87 12.44 40.99
CA GLY A 744 3.73 13.81 40.49
C GLY A 744 3.14 13.84 39.09
N LEU A 745 3.24 14.99 38.43
CA LEU A 745 2.78 15.19 37.05
C LEU A 745 4.01 15.13 36.13
N PRO A 746 4.20 14.04 35.38
CA PRO A 746 5.30 13.96 34.43
C PRO A 746 5.03 14.86 33.22
N GLU A 747 6.08 15.49 32.68
CA GLU A 747 6.01 16.41 31.54
C GLU A 747 6.88 15.93 30.39
N ASN A 748 8.13 16.37 30.29
CA ASN A 748 9.01 16.02 29.17
C ASN A 748 9.55 14.59 29.27
N LEU A 749 9.65 13.92 28.11
CA LEU A 749 10.32 12.64 27.90
C LEU A 749 11.58 12.85 27.07
N TYR A 750 12.61 12.07 27.36
CA TYR A 750 13.81 12.03 26.53
C TYR A 750 14.44 10.64 26.57
N TYR A 751 14.60 10.01 25.40
CA TYR A 751 15.27 8.73 25.28
C TYR A 751 16.80 8.87 25.13
N HIS A 752 17.55 8.18 26.01
CA HIS A 752 19.01 8.12 25.90
C HIS A 752 19.60 6.87 26.56
N ASN A 753 20.41 6.12 25.81
CA ASN A 753 21.14 4.92 26.26
C ASN A 753 20.25 3.88 26.95
N ASP A 754 19.17 3.44 26.30
CA ASP A 754 18.21 2.45 26.83
C ASP A 754 17.43 2.91 28.07
N TYR A 755 17.41 4.22 28.34
CA TYR A 755 16.66 4.79 29.44
C TYR A 755 15.80 5.95 28.97
N LEU A 756 14.59 6.00 29.51
CA LEU A 756 13.73 7.17 29.45
C LEU A 756 14.01 8.08 30.66
N TRP A 757 14.23 9.35 30.39
CA TRP A 757 14.43 10.39 31.38
C TRP A 757 13.21 11.31 31.38
N VAL A 758 12.58 11.45 32.53
CA VAL A 758 11.26 12.08 32.62
C VAL A 758 11.27 13.19 33.65
N THR A 759 10.92 14.41 33.25
CA THR A 759 10.82 15.54 34.17
C THR A 759 9.48 15.53 34.91
N VAL A 760 9.50 15.94 36.18
CA VAL A 760 8.30 16.08 37.01
C VAL A 760 8.25 17.51 37.57
N PRO A 761 7.78 18.49 36.78
CA PRO A 761 7.72 19.91 37.18
C PRO A 761 6.73 20.19 38.30
N HIS A 762 5.72 19.33 38.44
CA HIS A 762 4.62 19.53 39.40
C HIS A 762 4.38 18.29 40.23
N SER A 763 4.12 18.47 41.53
CA SER A 763 3.81 17.35 42.43
C SER A 763 2.32 17.00 42.47
N ASP A 764 1.45 17.89 41.97
CA ASP A 764 0.00 17.70 41.93
C ASP A 764 -0.68 18.63 40.91
N ALA A 765 -1.96 18.34 40.63
CA ALA A 765 -2.84 19.12 39.75
C ALA A 765 -3.14 20.56 40.23
N TYR A 766 -2.65 20.97 41.41
CA TYR A 766 -2.75 22.36 41.87
C TYR A 766 -1.48 23.17 41.53
N PHE A 767 -0.64 22.64 40.64
CA PHE A 767 0.62 23.23 40.20
C PHE A 767 1.63 23.43 41.35
N SER A 768 1.51 22.64 42.42
CA SER A 768 2.56 22.58 43.44
C SER A 768 3.88 22.18 42.80
N THR A 769 4.96 22.85 43.15
CA THR A 769 6.26 22.65 42.50
C THR A 769 6.85 21.27 42.79
N GLY A 770 7.08 20.50 41.72
CA GLY A 770 7.89 19.29 41.71
C GLY A 770 9.37 19.60 41.57
N ASN A 771 10.22 18.59 41.71
CA ASN A 771 11.67 18.76 41.76
C ASN A 771 12.45 17.52 41.29
N THR A 772 11.83 16.62 40.53
CA THR A 772 12.43 15.31 40.24
C THR A 772 12.58 15.05 38.76
N VAL A 773 13.64 14.32 38.42
CA VAL A 773 13.79 13.61 37.15
C VAL A 773 13.78 12.11 37.44
N CYS A 774 12.92 11.38 36.75
CA CYS A 774 12.79 9.94 36.84
C CYS A 774 13.61 9.29 35.73
N LYS A 775 14.33 8.22 36.07
CA LYS A 775 15.03 7.36 35.11
C LYS A 775 14.33 6.02 35.03
N ILE A 776 13.93 5.62 33.83
CA ILE A 776 13.13 4.42 33.56
C ILE A 776 13.88 3.52 32.60
N ASP A 777 13.91 2.22 32.88
CA ASP A 777 14.48 1.21 31.99
C ASP A 777 13.41 0.71 31.03
N ILE A 778 13.62 0.90 29.73
CA ILE A 778 12.64 0.55 28.69
C ILE A 778 12.47 -0.96 28.51
N ASN A 779 13.49 -1.76 28.83
CA ASN A 779 13.43 -3.21 28.66
C ASN A 779 12.52 -3.87 29.71
N SER A 780 12.46 -3.25 30.89
CA SER A 780 11.66 -3.74 32.01
C SER A 780 10.41 -2.89 32.28
N ASN A 781 10.24 -1.77 31.56
CA ASN A 781 9.24 -0.74 31.83
C ASN A 781 9.14 -0.38 33.31
N SER A 782 10.30 -0.15 33.95
CA SER A 782 10.36 0.04 35.40
C SER A 782 11.17 1.27 35.81
N LEU A 783 10.67 1.96 36.84
CA LEU A 783 11.31 3.12 37.44
C LEU A 783 12.58 2.70 38.19
N MET A 784 13.73 3.16 37.71
CA MET A 784 15.05 2.80 38.24
C MET A 784 15.55 3.78 39.29
N GLU A 785 15.42 5.07 39.01
CA GLU A 785 15.97 6.13 39.86
C GLU A 785 15.07 7.36 39.84
N VAL A 786 15.02 8.08 40.97
CA VAL A 786 14.37 9.38 41.10
C VAL A 786 15.41 10.36 41.64
N ILE A 787 15.73 11.37 40.85
CA ILE A 787 16.81 12.31 41.10
C ILE A 787 16.22 13.66 41.47
N ASP A 788 16.61 14.22 42.62
CA ASP A 788 16.25 15.59 43.01
C ASP A 788 17.10 16.59 42.22
N VAL A 789 16.43 17.39 41.39
CA VAL A 789 17.04 18.37 40.49
C VAL A 789 16.65 19.81 40.85
N ASP A 790 16.14 20.05 42.06
CA ASP A 790 15.60 21.34 42.49
C ASP A 790 14.31 21.74 41.72
N SER A 791 13.67 22.81 42.14
CA SER A 791 12.31 23.18 41.73
C SER A 791 12.08 23.33 40.23
N GLY A 792 11.03 22.67 39.74
CA GLY A 792 10.38 22.88 38.44
C GLY A 792 11.14 22.42 37.19
N PRO A 793 11.68 21.19 37.12
CA PRO A 793 12.32 20.68 35.91
C PRO A 793 11.35 20.65 34.72
N GLN A 794 11.76 21.17 33.56
CA GLN A 794 10.93 21.27 32.35
C GLN A 794 11.43 20.32 31.26
N GLU A 795 12.55 20.65 30.62
CA GLU A 795 13.11 19.88 29.50
C GLU A 795 14.52 19.38 29.81
N ILE A 796 14.95 18.37 29.08
CA ILE A 796 16.24 17.70 29.23
C ILE A 796 17.05 17.77 27.93
N THR A 797 18.36 17.97 28.05
CA THR A 797 19.29 17.71 26.95
C THR A 797 20.55 17.02 27.47
N PHE A 798 21.18 16.24 26.60
CA PHE A 798 22.44 15.55 26.88
C PHE A 798 23.60 16.26 26.21
N PHE A 799 24.72 16.31 26.92
CA PHE A 799 26.00 16.74 26.36
C PHE A 799 27.12 15.93 26.99
N GLU A 800 27.81 15.15 26.15
CA GLU A 800 28.75 14.12 26.60
C GLU A 800 28.08 13.14 27.59
N ASP A 801 28.67 12.91 28.77
CA ASP A 801 28.12 12.03 29.82
C ASP A 801 27.28 12.81 30.87
N GLU A 802 26.93 14.07 30.60
CA GLU A 802 26.21 14.96 31.52
C GLU A 802 24.80 15.28 31.02
N ILE A 803 23.87 15.43 31.97
CA ILE A 803 22.47 15.77 31.70
C ILE A 803 22.22 17.19 32.16
N TYR A 804 21.60 18.00 31.31
CA TYR A 804 21.20 19.36 31.62
C TYR A 804 19.68 19.45 31.63
N VAL A 805 19.13 20.01 32.69
CA VAL A 805 17.70 20.12 32.93
C VAL A 805 17.34 21.59 33.07
N SER A 806 16.50 22.10 32.18
CA SER A 806 15.94 23.44 32.33
C SER A 806 14.91 23.45 33.46
N ARG A 807 14.79 24.59 34.15
CA ARG A 807 13.87 24.72 35.28
C ARG A 807 13.06 26.00 35.21
N THR A 808 11.76 25.85 35.43
CA THR A 808 10.76 26.91 35.55
C THR A 808 9.86 26.62 36.74
N PHE A 809 9.76 27.53 37.69
CA PHE A 809 8.94 27.37 38.89
C PHE A 809 8.32 28.70 39.34
N TYR A 810 7.33 28.61 40.22
CA TYR A 810 6.50 29.76 40.61
C TYR A 810 6.52 29.96 42.13
N ASP A 811 6.46 31.22 42.55
CA ASP A 811 6.15 31.53 43.96
C ASP A 811 4.63 31.53 44.22
N GLU A 812 4.22 31.72 45.49
CA GLU A 812 2.81 31.80 45.90
C GLU A 812 2.00 32.90 45.18
N SER A 813 2.66 33.86 44.53
CA SER A 813 2.04 34.95 43.77
C SER A 813 2.09 34.72 42.25
N PHE A 814 2.47 33.51 41.80
CA PHE A 814 2.68 33.17 40.40
C PHE A 814 3.75 34.03 39.71
N ASN A 815 4.74 34.55 40.45
CA ASN A 815 5.93 35.09 39.81
C ASN A 815 6.79 33.92 39.31
N THR A 816 7.17 33.95 38.04
CA THR A 816 7.98 32.90 37.41
C THR A 816 9.47 33.10 37.72
N PHE A 817 10.15 31.99 38.01
CA PHE A 817 11.58 31.89 38.24
C PHE A 817 12.20 30.83 37.35
N HIS A 818 13.46 31.06 36.98
CA HIS A 818 14.20 30.21 36.06
C HIS A 818 15.49 29.71 36.68
N GLY A 819 15.87 28.49 36.33
CA GLY A 819 17.14 27.90 36.72
C GLY A 819 17.55 26.78 35.78
N ILE A 820 18.74 26.24 36.01
CA ILE A 820 19.23 25.04 35.34
C ILE A 820 19.78 24.09 36.40
N THR A 821 19.74 22.80 36.09
CA THR A 821 20.43 21.76 36.85
C THR A 821 21.29 20.95 35.90
N LYS A 822 22.49 20.61 36.35
CA LYS A 822 23.37 19.67 35.68
C LYS A 822 23.59 18.44 36.54
N ILE A 823 23.34 17.27 35.97
CA ILE A 823 23.56 15.96 36.55
C ILE A 823 24.81 15.38 35.89
N GLY A 824 25.92 15.35 36.63
CA GLY A 824 27.16 14.68 36.23
C GLY A 824 27.70 13.83 37.36
N SER A 825 29.01 13.87 37.62
CA SER A 825 29.58 13.20 38.81
C SER A 825 29.03 13.75 40.14
N GLU A 826 28.60 15.01 40.14
CA GLU A 826 27.86 15.67 41.21
C GLU A 826 26.69 16.44 40.57
N ILE A 827 25.62 16.65 41.34
CA ILE A 827 24.49 17.50 40.91
C ILE A 827 24.82 18.94 41.25
N SER A 828 24.70 19.83 40.26
CA SER A 828 24.93 21.27 40.40
C SER A 828 23.74 22.05 39.86
N THR A 829 23.37 23.14 40.53
CA THR A 829 22.20 23.94 40.18
C THR A 829 22.54 25.43 40.19
N GLU A 830 21.94 26.19 39.28
CA GLU A 830 22.04 27.65 39.25
C GLU A 830 20.65 28.26 39.03
N ASN A 831 20.35 29.34 39.76
CA ASN A 831 19.08 30.05 39.71
C ASN A 831 19.27 31.45 39.12
N TYR A 832 18.60 31.74 38.01
CA TYR A 832 18.74 33.01 37.28
C TYR A 832 17.78 34.11 37.78
N GLY A 833 16.89 33.77 38.72
CA GLY A 833 15.95 34.69 39.34
C GLY A 833 14.63 34.80 38.58
N SER A 834 13.85 35.83 38.93
CA SER A 834 12.52 36.04 38.36
C SER A 834 12.58 36.61 36.94
N GLY A 835 11.76 36.08 36.03
CA GLY A 835 11.66 36.54 34.65
C GLY A 835 10.29 36.24 34.06
N ALA A 836 10.06 36.63 32.81
CA ALA A 836 8.90 36.15 32.06
C ALA A 836 9.10 34.67 31.68
N PRO A 837 8.03 33.86 31.56
CA PRO A 837 8.12 32.48 31.06
C PRO A 837 8.84 32.39 29.71
N CYS A 838 9.56 31.29 29.45
CA CYS A 838 10.38 31.12 28.23
C CYS A 838 10.15 29.82 27.44
N GLY A 839 9.07 29.09 27.69
CA GLY A 839 8.92 27.70 27.19
C GLY A 839 9.69 26.69 28.03
N GLY A 840 11.00 26.91 28.22
CA GLY A 840 11.85 25.95 28.90
C GLY A 840 12.97 25.42 28.02
N ALA A 841 12.92 25.71 26.72
CA ALA A 841 13.85 25.20 25.69
C ALA A 841 15.28 25.00 26.18
N ILE A 842 15.80 23.78 26.08
CA ILE A 842 17.22 23.47 26.31
C ILE A 842 17.71 22.46 25.29
N LEU A 843 18.80 22.79 24.60
CA LEU A 843 19.29 21.98 23.49
C LEU A 843 20.80 22.10 23.32
N THR A 844 21.39 21.13 22.64
CA THR A 844 22.82 21.14 22.28
C THR A 844 22.99 21.64 20.84
N HIS A 845 23.83 22.66 20.66
CA HIS A 845 24.16 23.22 19.35
C HIS A 845 25.66 23.53 19.28
N ASN A 846 26.34 23.12 18.20
CA ASN A 846 27.78 23.33 18.01
C ASN A 846 28.63 22.93 19.25
N SER A 847 28.34 21.74 19.80
CA SER A 847 29.01 21.20 21.00
C SER A 847 28.94 22.12 22.23
N THR A 848 27.88 22.91 22.35
CA THR A 848 27.61 23.76 23.51
C THR A 848 26.15 23.60 23.90
N VAL A 849 25.85 23.56 25.19
CA VAL A 849 24.48 23.56 25.69
C VAL A 849 23.95 24.98 25.67
N TYR A 850 22.75 25.14 25.13
CA TYR A 850 22.03 26.39 25.06
C TYR A 850 20.68 26.26 25.77
N ARG A 851 20.16 27.36 26.29
CA ARG A 851 18.79 27.41 26.81
C ARG A 851 18.05 28.68 26.46
N SER A 852 16.74 28.63 26.45
CA SER A 852 15.88 29.80 26.40
C SER A 852 16.16 30.72 27.59
N TYR A 853 16.47 31.97 27.28
CA TYR A 853 16.64 33.04 28.25
C TYR A 853 16.60 34.42 27.56
N ASN A 854 15.90 35.37 28.16
CA ASN A 854 15.79 36.75 27.71
C ASN A 854 15.40 36.91 26.21
N GLY A 855 14.43 36.11 25.76
CA GLY A 855 13.85 36.16 24.43
C GLY A 855 14.70 35.54 23.33
N GLY A 856 15.78 34.83 23.69
CA GLY A 856 16.62 34.09 22.75
C GLY A 856 17.13 32.80 23.37
N LEU A 857 18.02 32.16 22.64
CA LEU A 857 18.72 30.96 23.05
C LEU A 857 20.16 31.33 23.46
N VAL A 858 20.52 31.10 24.72
CA VAL A 858 21.76 31.60 25.33
C VAL A 858 22.67 30.43 25.72
N PRO A 859 23.97 30.45 25.36
CA PRO A 859 24.89 29.41 25.74
C PRO A 859 25.14 29.36 27.24
N VAL A 860 25.25 28.14 27.75
CA VAL A 860 25.51 27.81 29.16
C VAL A 860 27.00 27.50 29.31
N ASN A 861 27.68 28.19 30.23
CA ASN A 861 29.06 27.90 30.57
C ASN A 861 29.16 26.68 31.52
N ASP A 862 30.34 26.10 31.65
CA ASP A 862 30.61 24.95 32.55
C ASP A 862 30.17 25.18 34.01
N ASP A 863 30.19 26.43 34.48
CA ASP A 863 29.76 26.83 35.82
C ASP A 863 28.27 27.15 35.92
N LEU A 864 27.50 26.77 34.90
CA LEU A 864 26.07 27.01 34.73
C LEU A 864 25.69 28.50 34.62
N THR A 865 26.64 29.40 34.39
CA THR A 865 26.31 30.81 34.09
C THR A 865 25.96 31.00 32.63
N LEU A 866 25.12 31.99 32.33
CA LEU A 866 24.68 32.29 30.96
C LEU A 866 25.59 33.30 30.25
N ASN A 867 26.01 32.97 29.04
CA ASN A 867 26.77 33.88 28.17
C ASN A 867 25.86 34.64 27.20
N THR A 868 25.24 35.72 27.68
CA THR A 868 24.31 36.53 26.88
C THR A 868 24.94 37.31 25.71
N ASN A 869 26.27 37.30 25.57
CA ASN A 869 26.91 37.97 24.42
C ASN A 869 26.79 37.16 23.13
N ASP A 870 26.64 35.84 23.25
CA ASP A 870 26.56 34.89 22.14
C ASP A 870 25.13 34.32 22.02
N GLN A 871 24.13 35.13 22.36
CA GLN A 871 22.72 34.79 22.26
C GLN A 871 22.29 34.66 20.79
N ILE A 872 21.54 33.59 20.48
CA ILE A 872 20.89 33.37 19.19
C ILE A 872 19.41 33.79 19.29
N GLY A 873 18.95 34.62 18.35
CA GLY A 873 17.60 35.20 18.41
C GLY A 873 17.44 36.26 19.51
N SER A 874 16.52 37.19 19.32
CA SER A 874 16.27 38.27 20.29
C SER A 874 14.86 38.81 20.14
N TYR A 875 13.91 38.07 20.67
CA TYR A 875 12.48 38.37 20.63
C TYR A 875 11.99 38.91 21.98
N ASP A 876 10.71 39.29 22.07
CA ASP A 876 10.10 39.57 23.36
C ASP A 876 9.99 38.25 24.15
N GLN A 877 10.62 38.19 25.32
CA GLN A 877 10.58 37.00 26.18
C GLN A 877 9.15 36.55 26.49
N ASN A 878 8.20 37.47 26.62
CA ASN A 878 6.80 37.12 26.90
C ASN A 878 6.12 36.41 25.73
N GLN A 879 6.75 36.41 24.55
CA GLN A 879 6.21 35.78 23.35
C GLN A 879 6.87 34.44 23.03
N VAL A 880 8.08 34.18 23.53
CA VAL A 880 8.77 32.91 23.25
C VAL A 880 8.06 31.77 23.98
N TYR A 881 7.38 30.93 23.21
CA TYR A 881 6.61 29.80 23.73
C TYR A 881 7.38 28.50 23.66
N HIS A 882 8.00 28.23 22.51
CA HIS A 882 8.90 27.08 22.32
C HIS A 882 10.08 27.44 21.42
N ILE A 883 11.18 26.71 21.53
CA ILE A 883 12.32 26.83 20.61
C ILE A 883 12.79 25.43 20.27
N GLU A 884 12.77 25.10 18.98
CA GLU A 884 13.20 23.80 18.48
C GLU A 884 14.44 23.89 17.59
N LYS A 885 15.19 22.80 17.49
CA LYS A 885 16.29 22.67 16.53
C LYS A 885 15.93 21.61 15.47
N ILE A 886 15.78 22.06 14.22
CA ILE A 886 15.50 21.20 13.06
C ILE A 886 16.57 21.46 11.99
N ASN A 887 17.25 20.42 11.50
CA ASN A 887 18.27 20.51 10.43
C ASN A 887 19.32 21.63 10.64
N ASP A 888 19.86 21.74 11.86
CA ASP A 888 20.81 22.79 12.30
C ASP A 888 20.29 24.24 12.24
N GLN A 889 19.00 24.42 11.98
CA GLN A 889 18.27 25.68 12.09
C GLN A 889 17.59 25.76 13.46
N ILE A 890 17.38 26.99 13.95
CA ILE A 890 16.73 27.25 15.22
C ILE A 890 15.36 27.89 14.94
N TRP A 891 14.31 27.22 15.39
CA TRP A 891 12.92 27.56 15.15
C TRP A 891 12.31 28.12 16.41
N PHE A 892 11.85 29.38 16.36
CA PHE A 892 11.21 30.04 17.49
C PHE A 892 9.71 30.08 17.27
N ALA A 893 8.94 29.41 18.13
CA ALA A 893 7.51 29.60 18.24
C ALA A 893 7.22 30.83 19.12
N LEU A 894 6.55 31.83 18.52
CA LEU A 894 6.22 33.08 19.17
C LEU A 894 4.69 33.25 19.25
N THR A 895 4.16 33.49 20.45
CA THR A 895 2.73 33.74 20.66
C THR A 895 2.43 34.89 21.61
N ASN A 896 1.27 35.51 21.50
CA ASN A 896 0.68 36.33 22.58
C ASN A 896 -0.54 35.68 23.22
N TYR A 897 -0.73 34.37 23.02
CA TYR A 897 -1.88 33.58 23.44
C TYR A 897 -3.20 34.04 22.82
N SER A 898 -3.14 34.71 21.66
CA SER A 898 -4.31 35.21 20.94
C SER A 898 -4.06 35.34 19.44
N ASP A 899 -3.91 36.55 18.92
CA ASP A 899 -3.85 36.88 17.48
C ASP A 899 -2.43 36.96 16.90
N TYR A 900 -1.39 36.86 17.73
CA TYR A 900 -0.01 36.79 17.27
C TYR A 900 0.49 35.37 17.49
N ASN A 901 0.65 34.60 16.41
CA ASN A 901 1.22 33.25 16.40
C ASN A 901 2.12 33.12 15.18
N VAL A 902 3.43 33.09 15.41
CA VAL A 902 4.44 33.18 14.35
C VAL A 902 5.59 32.26 14.67
N VAL A 903 6.04 31.52 13.68
CA VAL A 903 7.30 30.78 13.73
C VAL A 903 8.39 31.56 13.01
N LYS A 904 9.55 31.70 13.65
CA LYS A 904 10.74 32.36 13.10
C LYS A 904 11.88 31.37 12.98
N VAL A 905 12.46 31.27 11.80
CA VAL A 905 13.56 30.33 11.53
C VAL A 905 14.87 31.08 11.41
N LEU A 906 15.88 30.64 12.15
CA LEU A 906 17.23 31.18 12.12
C LEU A 906 18.21 30.11 11.65
N ASN A 907 19.18 30.50 10.83
CA ASN A 907 20.28 29.61 10.51
C ASN A 907 21.26 29.44 11.68
N SER A 908 22.23 28.55 11.53
CA SER A 908 23.28 28.25 12.53
C SER A 908 24.16 29.45 12.93
N TYR A 909 24.09 30.58 12.21
CA TYR A 909 24.75 31.84 12.55
C TYR A 909 23.83 32.82 13.30
N GLY A 910 22.59 32.44 13.56
CA GLY A 910 21.58 33.25 14.24
C GLY A 910 20.95 34.34 13.38
N ASN A 911 21.01 34.23 12.05
CA ASN A 911 20.28 35.14 11.16
C ASN A 911 18.90 34.57 10.86
N GLU A 912 17.85 35.39 10.98
CA GLU A 912 16.49 35.04 10.54
C GLU A 912 16.48 34.82 9.02
N ILE A 913 16.02 33.65 8.59
CA ILE A 913 15.92 33.23 7.18
C ILE A 913 14.47 33.05 6.73
N ALA A 914 13.55 32.75 7.64
CA ALA A 914 12.14 32.58 7.32
C ALA A 914 11.21 33.00 8.48
N SER A 915 9.94 33.21 8.13
CA SER A 915 8.88 33.62 9.07
C SER A 915 7.53 33.14 8.57
N TYR A 916 6.82 32.38 9.40
CA TYR A 916 5.56 31.74 9.04
C TYR A 916 4.47 32.16 10.03
N ASN A 917 3.27 32.47 9.53
CA ASN A 917 2.10 32.59 10.39
C ASN A 917 1.49 31.20 10.51
N VAL A 918 1.18 30.78 11.73
CA VAL A 918 0.74 29.42 12.04
C VAL A 918 -0.51 29.47 12.92
N GLY A 919 -1.01 28.30 13.29
CA GLY A 919 -2.15 28.15 14.19
C GLY A 919 -1.92 28.75 15.58
N ILE A 920 -2.93 28.63 16.44
CA ILE A 920 -2.95 29.32 17.73
C ILE A 920 -2.07 28.59 18.75
N ILE A 921 -1.14 29.31 19.37
CA ILE A 921 -0.22 28.79 20.42
C ILE A 921 0.60 27.60 19.86
N PRO A 922 1.55 27.87 18.94
CA PRO A 922 2.45 26.85 18.40
C PRO A 922 3.38 26.35 19.50
N GLY A 923 3.25 25.07 19.88
CA GLY A 923 3.84 24.48 21.08
C GLY A 923 4.93 23.46 20.84
N ASP A 924 4.89 22.75 19.72
CA ASP A 924 5.79 21.64 19.44
C ASP A 924 6.03 21.48 17.93
N PHE A 925 7.10 20.78 17.54
CA PHE A 925 7.48 20.59 16.14
C PHE A 925 7.94 19.16 15.86
N ALA A 926 7.67 18.68 14.65
CA ALA A 926 8.32 17.49 14.10
C ALA A 926 8.67 17.72 12.63
N HIS A 927 9.60 16.93 12.13
CA HIS A 927 10.09 17.04 10.78
C HIS A 927 10.04 15.68 10.09
N TRP A 928 9.50 15.66 8.89
CA TRP A 928 9.46 14.51 8.00
C TRP A 928 10.23 14.82 6.73
N SER A 929 10.88 13.81 6.19
CA SER A 929 11.52 13.79 4.88
C SER A 929 11.20 12.46 4.21
N LYS A 930 10.79 12.49 2.94
CA LYS A 930 10.63 11.33 2.05
C LYS A 930 11.93 10.53 2.00
#